data_AF-A0A7C5SVQ2-F1
#
_entry.id   AF-A0A7C5SVQ2-F1
#
_cell.length_a   1.000
_cell.length_b   1.000
_cell.length_c   1.000
_cell.angle_alpha   90.00
_cell.angle_beta   90.00
_cell.angle_gamma   90.00
#
_symmetry.space_group_name_H-M   'P 1'
#
loop_
_entity.id
_entity.type
_entity.pdbx_description
1 polymer ?
#
loop_
_entity_poly.entity_id
_entity_poly.type
_entity_poly.pdbx_seq_one_letter_code
_entity_poly.pdbx_strand_id
1 'polypeptide(L)'
;MKKHIVLILTLTTVALLLVPLPVSAKSLNVDYIGSYWNTHVAYDGSENLSLNVVLISYERDAIRSLYAVAHLFEGAYSKDRTDTVTIYYDIPVNYGDMFTLTFPNIYLENVKPGYYTVRVDITAYVSSGGSIVTKTTTIHALVHVSKYTSTLRIASLEWIYDREHVVPLPGSSNIVFRIKLYNKGDYTIGSIVATASLPKGVSLISQEGTCSGELGAGRLCNLDLYLNISEHVKPGNYNMNLTLTYQIRDRGVQHLVRDSYTVEFRVNNPETVDTELNITVASWGRGSPQAAYPASKNIPLTVTITNNGRYGVSNVVISVTRTPNGMLPVNNVSICATTLPSLSQCTTQLFFDIEPYMEPGIYNITLNISYILPYGGALVRKEKEIVVSVPIEQYAGLGKEKRLFVVSYGWQNDWPVYPDTEKAVHTVTFANKLPYAISGIVANMSLPHGFTDREGRGFVVAYVPGPISSGRTFTIQFEINVGNVSPGTHIANLTVSYIVETDRSKYLLSENYTLPLNVKRKGDVEFVTSFWIEGSSGPGDYGKTLYVVFRNNNVPLMKGVIGNFVLPEGFIITLTNSSEALLAPLSAGNIPQMVSNVPKNIQDLVVSALVSSAAQVATQTSVSEGEFIIFSIPIGISNNVKPGTYEGTVILNFIDQWGNVREFNESFTIPVFGNVRLIEIASPYVYAEVKGTNTTFTIDLVNVGSGKIENVYAIAYSTTPYVVVGNPIIYVGELKPNGTRKLTYTLFFNPTLPQNGPLGGTVPVIITVHYRDPQGLMRTLNQTVAIVLVPTIDLKVLDVSYEVTESGIRVSGILANLGAAIARNVELEVYVGNASGYSLIGDIDPSTQMSFSVDVPFKGNASEITFEIRYRDYFYSEKAVKRTIPMTIVGISRTVTTPTVQQPAPIDIYRIAVIILVGAFLASIAIILRSYIKRRWGT
;
A
#
# COMPACT_ATOMS: atom_id res chain seq x y z
N MET A 1 -154.38 92.53 -27.79
CA MET A 1 -155.73 93.07 -28.08
C MET A 1 -156.41 93.44 -26.75
N LYS A 2 -156.78 94.72 -26.59
CA LYS A 2 -157.77 95.38 -25.69
C LYS A 2 -158.39 94.59 -24.51
N LYS A 3 -158.76 95.15 -23.35
CA LYS A 3 -158.65 96.46 -22.66
C LYS A 3 -159.21 96.22 -21.24
N HIS A 4 -158.64 96.92 -20.26
CA HIS A 4 -159.19 97.50 -19.02
C HIS A 4 -160.26 96.80 -18.13
N ILE A 5 -159.87 96.64 -16.86
CA ILE A 5 -160.40 97.26 -15.61
C ILE A 5 -161.92 97.27 -15.41
N VAL A 6 -162.40 96.77 -14.26
CA VAL A 6 -163.14 97.51 -13.22
C VAL A 6 -162.99 96.84 -11.84
N LEU A 7 -163.10 97.69 -10.82
CA LEU A 7 -162.67 97.72 -9.43
C LEU A 7 -163.82 97.35 -8.45
N ILE A 8 -163.46 96.99 -7.20
CA ILE A 8 -164.12 97.25 -5.89
C ILE A 8 -164.87 96.11 -5.12
N LEU A 9 -164.27 95.76 -3.95
CA LEU A 9 -164.76 95.53 -2.55
C LEU A 9 -166.05 94.70 -2.29
N THR A 10 -166.28 93.95 -1.19
CA THR A 10 -165.65 93.73 0.14
C THR A 10 -166.32 92.55 0.87
N LEU A 11 -165.60 92.01 1.88
CA LEU A 11 -166.06 91.51 3.20
C LEU A 11 -166.35 90.00 3.46
N THR A 12 -165.47 89.42 4.30
CA THR A 12 -165.69 88.53 5.47
C THR A 12 -166.48 87.23 5.37
N THR A 13 -165.82 86.10 5.68
CA THR A 13 -165.98 85.34 6.94
C THR A 13 -165.04 84.11 6.97
N VAL A 14 -164.53 83.81 8.18
CA VAL A 14 -163.60 82.73 8.52
C VAL A 14 -164.38 81.42 8.76
N ALA A 15 -163.88 80.30 8.22
CA ALA A 15 -164.22 78.96 8.70
C ALA A 15 -162.99 78.05 8.63
N LEU A 16 -162.52 77.64 9.81
CA LEU A 16 -161.48 76.64 10.05
C LEU A 16 -161.98 75.24 9.64
N LEU A 17 -161.15 74.48 8.92
CA LEU A 17 -161.24 73.02 8.82
C LEU A 17 -159.82 72.45 8.89
N LEU A 18 -159.53 71.74 9.97
CA LEU A 18 -158.26 71.04 10.22
C LEU A 18 -158.12 69.82 9.31
N VAL A 19 -156.95 69.69 8.68
CA VAL A 19 -156.44 68.47 8.01
C VAL A 19 -154.99 68.26 8.50
N PRO A 20 -154.58 67.03 8.87
CA PRO A 20 -153.35 66.79 9.63
C PRO A 20 -152.06 66.93 8.81
N LEU A 21 -151.00 67.39 9.49
CA LEU A 21 -149.62 67.53 9.01
C LEU A 21 -148.95 66.18 8.68
N PRO A 22 -148.11 66.08 7.64
CA PRO A 22 -147.19 64.95 7.46
C PRO A 22 -146.05 65.00 8.48
N VAL A 23 -145.76 63.82 9.02
CA VAL A 23 -144.80 63.51 10.08
C VAL A 23 -143.34 63.61 9.60
N SER A 24 -142.48 64.17 10.45
CA SER A 24 -141.01 64.20 10.34
C SER A 24 -140.42 62.81 10.06
N ALA A 25 -139.57 62.68 9.03
CA ALA A 25 -138.84 61.45 8.74
C ALA A 25 -137.82 61.15 9.85
N LYS A 26 -137.97 59.99 10.51
CA LYS A 26 -137.10 59.52 11.59
C LYS A 26 -135.73 59.10 11.02
N SER A 27 -134.63 59.59 11.61
CA SER A 27 -133.27 59.16 11.27
C SER A 27 -133.04 57.67 11.60
N LEU A 28 -132.11 57.03 10.89
CA LEU A 28 -131.68 55.66 11.20
C LEU A 28 -130.85 55.67 12.50
N ASN A 29 -131.22 54.84 13.46
CA ASN A 29 -130.51 54.78 14.74
C ASN A 29 -129.43 53.68 14.75
N VAL A 30 -128.24 54.01 14.27
CA VAL A 30 -127.04 53.16 14.34
C VAL A 30 -125.91 53.97 14.96
N ASP A 31 -125.04 53.30 15.72
CA ASP A 31 -123.90 53.94 16.36
C ASP A 31 -122.58 53.36 15.85
N TYR A 32 -121.56 54.21 15.77
CA TYR A 32 -120.25 53.85 15.26
C TYR A 32 -119.37 53.29 16.37
N ILE A 33 -118.91 52.05 16.19
CA ILE A 33 -118.04 51.37 17.17
C ILE A 33 -116.57 51.59 16.83
N GLY A 34 -116.22 51.46 15.55
CA GLY A 34 -114.82 51.54 15.11
C GLY A 34 -114.65 51.23 13.64
N SER A 35 -113.46 51.52 13.13
CA SER A 35 -113.07 51.12 11.78
C SER A 35 -111.61 50.68 11.72
N TYR A 36 -111.32 49.75 10.83
CA TYR A 36 -110.00 49.19 10.64
C TYR A 36 -109.82 48.76 9.19
N TRP A 37 -108.56 48.76 8.72
CA TRP A 37 -108.23 48.13 7.45
C TRP A 37 -108.29 46.62 7.61
N ASN A 38 -108.72 45.91 6.57
CA ASN A 38 -108.69 44.44 6.58
C ASN A 38 -107.25 43.90 6.69
N THR A 39 -106.27 44.71 6.28
CA THR A 39 -104.84 44.52 6.58
C THR A 39 -104.50 45.09 7.95
N HIS A 40 -103.41 44.58 8.55
CA HIS A 40 -102.99 45.09 9.87
C HIS A 40 -102.57 46.57 9.82
N VAL A 41 -102.14 47.04 8.64
CA VAL A 41 -101.62 48.39 8.39
C VAL A 41 -101.96 48.84 6.98
N ALA A 42 -102.12 50.14 6.79
CA ALA A 42 -102.18 50.79 5.48
C ALA A 42 -101.08 51.83 5.41
N TYR A 43 -100.32 51.84 4.31
CA TYR A 43 -99.26 52.80 4.03
C TYR A 43 -99.62 53.66 2.82
N ASP A 44 -99.00 54.82 2.68
CA ASP A 44 -99.02 55.54 1.40
C ASP A 44 -98.59 54.62 0.25
N GLY A 45 -99.24 54.69 -0.91
CA GLY A 45 -98.96 53.77 -2.03
C GLY A 45 -99.42 52.33 -1.80
N SER A 46 -100.30 52.06 -0.83
CA SER A 46 -100.94 50.75 -0.68
C SER A 46 -102.06 50.59 -1.69
N GLU A 47 -102.11 49.42 -2.33
CA GLU A 47 -103.12 49.10 -3.34
C GLU A 47 -104.06 48.01 -2.85
N ASN A 48 -105.32 48.08 -3.28
CA ASN A 48 -106.34 47.06 -3.01
C ASN A 48 -106.71 46.89 -1.51
N LEU A 49 -106.67 47.98 -0.74
CA LEU A 49 -107.11 48.00 0.65
C LEU A 49 -108.62 47.76 0.76
N SER A 50 -109.05 47.23 1.91
CA SER A 50 -110.48 47.14 2.27
C SER A 50 -110.70 47.77 3.63
N LEU A 51 -111.65 48.71 3.72
CA LEU A 51 -112.01 49.39 4.96
C LEU A 51 -113.22 48.72 5.60
N ASN A 52 -113.07 48.25 6.83
CA ASN A 52 -114.16 47.72 7.64
C ASN A 52 -114.66 48.81 8.59
N VAL A 53 -115.96 49.08 8.58
CA VAL A 53 -116.65 50.01 9.50
C VAL A 53 -117.66 49.22 10.31
N VAL A 54 -117.45 49.14 11.62
CA VAL A 54 -118.27 48.36 12.57
C VAL A 54 -119.31 49.26 13.21
N LEU A 55 -120.57 48.84 13.11
CA LEU A 55 -121.74 49.56 13.58
C LEU A 55 -122.56 48.68 14.51
N ILE A 56 -123.24 49.31 15.47
CA ILE A 56 -124.29 48.66 16.25
C ILE A 56 -125.63 49.29 15.92
N SER A 57 -126.65 48.46 15.71
CA SER A 57 -128.00 48.95 15.46
C SER A 57 -128.74 49.16 16.77
N TYR A 58 -129.23 50.38 17.01
CA TYR A 58 -130.23 50.68 18.03
C TYR A 58 -131.60 50.97 17.40
N GLU A 59 -131.77 50.58 16.14
CA GLU A 59 -133.05 50.66 15.43
C GLU A 59 -133.99 49.60 16.00
N ARG A 60 -135.16 50.04 16.50
CA ARG A 60 -136.12 49.11 17.13
C ARG A 60 -136.74 48.15 16.13
N ASP A 61 -136.85 48.60 14.89
CA ASP A 61 -137.39 47.84 13.77
C ASP A 61 -136.24 47.18 12.99
N ALA A 62 -136.46 46.00 12.43
CA ALA A 62 -135.42 45.27 11.72
C ALA A 62 -135.04 45.98 10.40
N ILE A 63 -133.74 46.26 10.23
CA ILE A 63 -133.16 46.70 8.95
C ILE A 63 -133.11 45.48 8.04
N ARG A 64 -133.76 45.52 6.87
CA ARG A 64 -133.77 44.41 5.92
C ARG A 64 -132.52 44.38 5.05
N SER A 65 -132.12 45.55 4.57
CA SER A 65 -130.92 45.77 3.79
C SER A 65 -130.54 47.25 3.85
N LEU A 66 -129.31 47.58 3.50
CA LEU A 66 -128.85 48.96 3.39
C LEU A 66 -127.89 49.14 2.22
N TYR A 67 -127.82 50.37 1.73
CA TYR A 67 -126.78 50.86 0.84
C TYR A 67 -125.92 51.85 1.63
N ALA A 68 -124.60 51.72 1.52
CA ALA A 68 -123.67 52.64 2.16
C ALA A 68 -122.68 53.19 1.14
N VAL A 69 -122.46 54.50 1.16
CA VAL A 69 -121.50 55.21 0.32
C VAL A 69 -120.43 55.80 1.23
N ALA A 70 -119.21 55.29 1.14
CA ALA A 70 -118.04 55.86 1.82
C ALA A 70 -117.39 56.91 0.93
N HIS A 71 -117.33 58.15 1.41
CA HIS A 71 -116.55 59.26 0.83
C HIS A 71 -115.16 59.23 1.44
N LEU A 72 -114.19 58.83 0.62
CA LEU A 72 -112.79 58.68 0.96
C LEU A 72 -112.12 60.05 1.18
N PHE A 73 -111.02 60.05 1.94
CA PHE A 73 -110.24 61.25 2.21
C PHE A 73 -109.25 61.56 1.07
N GLU A 74 -108.67 62.75 1.06
CA GLU A 74 -107.72 63.18 0.02
C GLU A 74 -106.54 62.20 -0.11
N GLY A 75 -106.28 61.75 -1.34
CA GLY A 75 -105.27 60.73 -1.66
C GLY A 75 -105.76 59.29 -1.54
N ALA A 76 -106.98 59.03 -1.06
CA ALA A 76 -107.63 57.73 -1.11
C ALA A 76 -108.68 57.66 -2.23
N TYR A 77 -108.62 56.63 -3.07
CA TYR A 77 -109.55 56.45 -4.20
C TYR A 77 -109.96 54.99 -4.40
N SER A 78 -111.11 54.77 -5.03
CA SER A 78 -111.58 53.44 -5.44
C SER A 78 -110.80 52.94 -6.66
N LYS A 79 -110.95 51.65 -7.01
CA LYS A 79 -110.39 51.09 -8.26
C LYS A 79 -110.72 51.90 -9.52
N ASP A 80 -111.91 52.53 -9.56
CA ASP A 80 -112.38 53.33 -10.69
C ASP A 80 -111.90 54.79 -10.63
N ARG A 81 -110.95 55.11 -9.72
CA ARG A 81 -110.43 56.45 -9.42
C ARG A 81 -111.49 57.45 -8.94
N THR A 82 -112.54 56.97 -8.30
CA THR A 82 -113.53 57.82 -7.61
C THR A 82 -113.14 58.02 -6.15
N ASP A 83 -113.55 59.15 -5.57
CA ASP A 83 -113.44 59.44 -4.14
C ASP A 83 -114.51 58.74 -3.29
N THR A 84 -115.34 57.89 -3.91
CA THR A 84 -116.44 57.19 -3.27
C THR A 84 -116.39 55.69 -3.53
N VAL A 85 -116.74 54.90 -2.51
CA VAL A 85 -116.94 53.45 -2.60
C VAL A 85 -118.35 53.13 -2.11
N THR A 86 -119.15 52.50 -2.95
CA THR A 86 -120.53 52.12 -2.62
C THR A 86 -120.63 50.62 -2.40
N ILE A 87 -121.35 50.24 -1.36
CA ILE A 87 -121.64 48.84 -1.04
C ILE A 87 -123.13 48.61 -0.81
N TYR A 88 -123.56 47.38 -1.00
CA TYR A 88 -124.89 46.89 -0.62
C TYR A 88 -124.72 45.81 0.45
N TYR A 89 -125.50 45.91 1.52
CA TYR A 89 -125.51 44.97 2.63
C TYR A 89 -126.93 44.44 2.79
N ASP A 90 -127.13 43.17 2.47
CA ASP A 90 -128.42 42.50 2.33
C ASP A 90 -128.76 41.55 3.48
N ILE A 91 -127.93 41.53 4.52
CA ILE A 91 -128.14 40.75 5.73
C ILE A 91 -129.06 41.55 6.66
N PRO A 92 -130.18 40.98 7.14
CA PRO A 92 -131.04 41.66 8.09
C PRO A 92 -130.32 41.98 9.40
N VAL A 93 -130.47 43.20 9.92
CA VAL A 93 -129.88 43.67 11.18
C VAL A 93 -130.99 44.04 12.16
N ASN A 94 -131.03 43.38 13.31
CA ASN A 94 -132.01 43.63 14.37
C ASN A 94 -131.47 44.60 15.42
N TYR A 95 -132.33 44.98 16.36
CA TYR A 95 -131.93 45.79 17.51
C TYR A 95 -130.83 45.08 18.33
N GLY A 96 -129.74 45.79 18.60
CA GLY A 96 -128.58 45.30 19.34
C GLY A 96 -127.54 44.56 18.49
N ASP A 97 -127.83 44.26 17.23
CA ASP A 97 -126.89 43.55 16.36
C ASP A 97 -125.70 44.46 16.01
N MET A 98 -124.50 43.88 16.09
CA MET A 98 -123.27 44.49 15.58
C MET A 98 -122.98 43.93 14.19
N PHE A 99 -122.74 44.81 13.23
CA PHE A 99 -122.49 44.44 11.85
C PHE A 99 -121.35 45.28 11.25
N THR A 100 -120.70 44.74 10.22
CA THR A 100 -119.55 45.37 9.58
C THR A 100 -119.85 45.67 8.14
N LEU A 101 -119.60 46.93 7.74
CA LEU A 101 -119.60 47.40 6.37
C LEU A 101 -118.18 47.33 5.82
N THR A 102 -117.96 46.50 4.80
CA THR A 102 -116.64 46.32 4.17
C THR A 102 -116.59 47.02 2.82
N PHE A 103 -115.79 48.08 2.72
CA PHE A 103 -115.56 48.85 1.49
C PHE A 103 -114.26 48.37 0.82
N PRO A 104 -114.31 47.62 -0.30
CA PRO A 104 -113.13 47.04 -0.93
C PRO A 104 -112.47 47.97 -1.96
N ASN A 105 -111.29 47.56 -2.44
CA ASN A 105 -110.56 48.17 -3.55
C ASN A 105 -110.21 49.66 -3.36
N ILE A 106 -109.71 50.03 -2.18
CA ILE A 106 -109.21 51.37 -1.88
C ILE A 106 -107.70 51.45 -2.15
N TYR A 107 -107.27 52.53 -2.79
CA TYR A 107 -105.89 52.81 -3.16
C TYR A 107 -105.46 54.10 -2.48
N LEU A 108 -104.23 54.15 -1.97
CA LEU A 108 -103.64 55.35 -1.35
C LEU A 108 -102.51 55.89 -2.21
N GLU A 109 -102.50 57.19 -2.47
CA GLU A 109 -101.44 57.87 -3.22
C GLU A 109 -101.17 59.26 -2.64
N ASN A 110 -99.90 59.52 -2.29
CA ASN A 110 -99.42 60.75 -1.66
C ASN A 110 -100.10 61.09 -0.32
N VAL A 111 -100.49 60.08 0.45
CA VAL A 111 -101.15 60.21 1.75
C VAL A 111 -100.13 60.29 2.88
N LYS A 112 -100.21 61.34 3.70
CA LYS A 112 -99.31 61.48 4.88
C LYS A 112 -99.70 60.47 5.98
N PRO A 113 -98.76 59.97 6.80
CA PRO A 113 -99.12 59.16 7.95
C PRO A 113 -99.97 59.94 8.96
N GLY A 114 -101.05 59.34 9.46
CA GLY A 114 -101.98 59.98 10.41
C GLY A 114 -103.38 59.36 10.42
N TYR A 115 -104.28 59.98 11.17
CA TYR A 115 -105.69 59.61 11.20
C TYR A 115 -106.48 60.47 10.21
N TYR A 116 -107.36 59.81 9.46
CA TYR A 116 -108.24 60.40 8.46
C TYR A 116 -109.68 60.03 8.77
N THR A 117 -110.61 60.88 8.33
CA THR A 117 -112.03 60.64 8.52
C THR A 117 -112.68 60.29 7.19
N VAL A 118 -113.34 59.14 7.12
CA VAL A 118 -114.16 58.71 5.99
C VAL A 118 -115.62 58.95 6.36
N ARG A 119 -116.33 59.78 5.56
CA ARG A 119 -117.77 60.00 5.76
C ARG A 119 -118.52 58.85 5.11
N VAL A 120 -119.37 58.14 5.83
CA VAL A 120 -120.21 57.07 5.27
C VAL A 120 -121.66 57.48 5.36
N ASP A 121 -122.31 57.63 4.21
CA ASP A 121 -123.74 57.89 4.10
C ASP A 121 -124.47 56.55 3.97
N ILE A 122 -125.37 56.26 4.90
CA ILE A 122 -126.11 55.00 4.98
C ILE A 122 -127.58 55.25 4.66
N THR A 123 -128.11 54.49 3.72
CA THR A 123 -129.55 54.44 3.39
C THR A 123 -130.05 53.02 3.65
N ALA A 124 -130.86 52.86 4.70
CA ALA A 124 -131.37 51.58 5.16
C ALA A 124 -132.87 51.43 4.88
N TYR A 125 -133.29 50.23 4.53
CA TYR A 125 -134.70 49.85 4.38
C TYR A 125 -135.15 49.11 5.64
N VAL A 126 -136.01 49.73 6.43
CA VAL A 126 -136.42 49.28 7.77
C VAL A 126 -137.87 48.81 7.77
N SER A 127 -138.13 47.65 8.38
CA SER A 127 -139.46 47.03 8.44
C SER A 127 -140.23 47.54 9.66
N SER A 128 -141.03 48.60 9.50
CA SER A 128 -141.80 49.22 10.60
C SER A 128 -143.30 49.05 10.39
N GLY A 129 -143.98 48.38 11.34
CA GLY A 129 -145.45 48.27 11.35
C GLY A 129 -146.10 47.61 10.11
N GLY A 130 -145.40 46.68 9.44
CA GLY A 130 -145.88 45.97 8.25
C GLY A 130 -145.56 46.64 6.90
N SER A 131 -144.88 47.81 6.91
CA SER A 131 -144.40 48.53 5.71
C SER A 131 -142.87 48.68 5.74
N ILE A 132 -142.27 48.88 4.57
CA ILE A 132 -140.83 49.21 4.45
C ILE A 132 -140.68 50.74 4.42
N VAL A 133 -139.87 51.28 5.32
CA VAL A 133 -139.54 52.70 5.39
C VAL A 133 -138.06 52.90 5.15
N THR A 134 -137.71 53.85 4.29
CA THR A 134 -136.32 54.25 4.08
C THR A 134 -135.88 55.20 5.18
N LYS A 135 -134.76 54.89 5.84
CA LYS A 135 -134.11 55.75 6.82
C LYS A 135 -132.67 55.99 6.43
N THR A 136 -132.18 57.20 6.71
CA THR A 136 -130.81 57.58 6.42
C THR A 136 -130.07 58.02 7.68
N THR A 137 -128.75 57.87 7.66
CA THR A 137 -127.84 58.49 8.61
C THR A 137 -126.47 58.68 7.96
N THR A 138 -125.64 59.51 8.57
CA THR A 138 -124.25 59.70 8.19
C THR A 138 -123.38 59.42 9.40
N ILE A 139 -122.33 58.63 9.20
CA ILE A 139 -121.31 58.35 10.21
C ILE A 139 -119.94 58.82 9.71
N HIS A 140 -119.03 59.04 10.65
CA HIS A 140 -117.66 59.45 10.37
C HIS A 140 -116.70 58.39 10.92
N ALA A 141 -116.22 57.52 10.03
CA ALA A 141 -115.30 56.44 10.37
C ALA A 141 -113.86 56.96 10.43
N LEU A 142 -113.14 56.61 11.48
CA LEU A 142 -111.76 57.06 11.71
C LEU A 142 -110.78 55.99 11.22
N VAL A 143 -109.99 56.30 10.20
CA VAL A 143 -109.03 55.38 9.58
C VAL A 143 -107.60 55.85 9.78
N HIS A 144 -106.69 54.93 10.06
CA HIS A 144 -105.29 55.23 10.32
C HIS A 144 -104.41 54.81 9.13
N VAL A 145 -103.60 55.73 8.62
CA VAL A 145 -102.54 55.45 7.65
C VAL A 145 -101.22 55.52 8.40
N SER A 146 -100.53 54.38 8.45
CA SER A 146 -99.32 54.19 9.24
C SER A 146 -98.08 54.77 8.56
N LYS A 147 -97.07 55.15 9.34
CA LYS A 147 -95.75 55.49 8.80
C LYS A 147 -95.03 54.20 8.42
N TYR A 148 -94.52 54.12 7.19
CA TYR A 148 -93.72 52.98 6.78
C TYR A 148 -92.40 52.90 7.56
N THR A 149 -92.08 51.70 8.06
CA THR A 149 -90.78 51.38 8.67
C THR A 149 -90.24 50.13 8.01
N SER A 150 -89.05 50.23 7.43
CA SER A 150 -88.37 49.12 6.77
C SER A 150 -88.33 47.86 7.65
N THR A 151 -88.74 46.72 7.11
CA THR A 151 -88.70 45.41 7.77
C THR A 151 -87.52 44.54 7.33
N LEU A 152 -86.86 44.88 6.23
CA LEU A 152 -85.61 44.23 5.84
C LEU A 152 -84.45 44.71 6.73
N ARG A 153 -83.56 43.81 7.10
CA ARG A 153 -82.31 44.13 7.79
C ARG A 153 -81.17 43.34 7.20
N ILE A 154 -79.98 43.92 7.19
CA ILE A 154 -78.75 43.19 6.87
C ILE A 154 -78.37 42.37 8.10
N ALA A 155 -78.30 41.05 7.95
CA ALA A 155 -77.95 40.11 9.01
C ALA A 155 -76.45 39.83 9.07
N SER A 156 -75.81 39.61 7.92
CA SER A 156 -74.35 39.45 7.82
C SER A 156 -73.83 39.86 6.45
N LEU A 157 -72.52 40.11 6.41
CA LEU A 157 -71.73 40.45 5.23
C LEU A 157 -70.58 39.45 5.12
N GLU A 158 -70.45 38.79 3.98
CA GLU A 158 -69.45 37.74 3.76
C GLU A 158 -68.78 37.92 2.40
N TRP A 159 -67.47 37.74 2.36
CA TRP A 159 -66.70 37.66 1.11
C TRP A 159 -66.41 36.21 0.79
N ILE A 160 -66.73 35.82 -0.45
CA ILE A 160 -66.64 34.43 -0.89
C ILE A 160 -65.92 34.39 -2.24
N TYR A 161 -65.00 33.44 -2.38
CA TYR A 161 -64.37 33.10 -3.64
C TYR A 161 -64.25 31.58 -3.72
N ASP A 162 -64.70 30.99 -4.82
CA ASP A 162 -64.75 29.53 -5.00
C ASP A 162 -65.33 28.75 -3.80
N ARG A 163 -66.46 29.25 -3.27
CA ARG A 163 -67.19 28.70 -2.09
C ARG A 163 -66.45 28.78 -0.75
N GLU A 164 -65.25 29.35 -0.69
CA GLU A 164 -64.53 29.61 0.56
C GLU A 164 -64.67 31.06 1.02
N HIS A 165 -64.65 31.26 2.35
CA HIS A 165 -64.58 32.59 2.93
C HIS A 165 -63.19 33.18 2.72
N VAL A 166 -63.14 34.37 2.14
CA VAL A 166 -61.89 35.09 1.83
C VAL A 166 -61.94 36.51 2.36
N VAL A 167 -60.84 37.24 2.20
CA VAL A 167 -60.82 38.70 2.36
C VAL A 167 -60.58 39.34 0.99
N PRO A 168 -61.26 40.44 0.67
CA PRO A 168 -61.05 41.13 -0.60
C PRO A 168 -59.69 41.85 -0.57
N LEU A 169 -58.90 41.66 -1.61
CA LEU A 169 -57.63 42.34 -1.83
C LEU A 169 -57.70 43.25 -3.06
N PRO A 170 -56.84 44.27 -3.18
CA PRO A 170 -56.61 44.96 -4.45
C PRO A 170 -56.28 43.94 -5.55
N GLY A 171 -56.93 44.06 -6.71
CA GLY A 171 -56.77 43.13 -7.82
C GLY A 171 -57.68 41.89 -7.77
N SER A 172 -58.52 41.73 -6.73
CA SER A 172 -59.46 40.61 -6.65
C SER A 172 -60.44 40.64 -7.80
N SER A 173 -60.52 39.55 -8.56
CA SER A 173 -61.42 39.40 -9.70
C SER A 173 -62.49 38.35 -9.44
N ASN A 174 -63.72 38.62 -9.89
CA ASN A 174 -64.87 37.74 -9.74
C ASN A 174 -65.11 37.27 -8.29
N ILE A 175 -64.87 38.15 -7.32
CA ILE A 175 -65.07 37.88 -5.90
C ILE A 175 -66.52 38.19 -5.50
N VAL A 176 -67.14 37.35 -4.67
CA VAL A 176 -68.54 37.50 -4.27
C VAL A 176 -68.64 38.25 -2.96
N PHE A 177 -69.39 39.35 -2.95
CA PHE A 177 -69.86 40.01 -1.74
C PHE A 177 -71.29 39.59 -1.44
N ARG A 178 -71.46 38.69 -0.47
CA ARG A 178 -72.75 38.16 -0.03
C ARG A 178 -73.32 39.00 1.09
N ILE A 179 -74.53 39.49 0.87
CA ILE A 179 -75.30 40.27 1.84
C ILE A 179 -76.51 39.44 2.23
N LYS A 180 -76.55 38.98 3.49
CA LYS A 180 -77.69 38.22 3.99
C LYS A 180 -78.77 39.18 4.45
N LEU A 181 -79.91 39.17 3.78
CA LEU A 181 -81.07 40.00 4.11
C LEU A 181 -82.06 39.18 4.93
N TYR A 182 -82.48 39.75 6.06
CA TYR A 182 -83.43 39.18 7.00
C TYR A 182 -84.74 39.96 6.95
N ASN A 183 -85.85 39.25 6.75
CA ASN A 183 -87.17 39.84 6.90
C ASN A 183 -87.61 39.79 8.37
N LYS A 184 -87.53 40.93 9.06
CA LYS A 184 -88.01 41.09 10.45
C LYS A 184 -89.53 41.26 10.53
N GLY A 185 -90.21 41.49 9.40
CA GLY A 185 -91.66 41.65 9.35
C GLY A 185 -92.40 40.33 9.61
N ASP A 186 -93.69 40.46 9.91
CA ASP A 186 -94.65 39.37 10.08
C ASP A 186 -95.36 38.97 8.77
N TYR A 187 -95.03 39.64 7.67
CA TYR A 187 -95.56 39.39 6.32
C TYR A 187 -94.47 38.94 5.33
N THR A 188 -94.90 38.40 4.20
CA THR A 188 -94.00 37.94 3.13
C THR A 188 -93.61 39.11 2.23
N ILE A 189 -92.34 39.16 1.86
CA ILE A 189 -91.78 40.11 0.89
C ILE A 189 -91.63 39.39 -0.46
N GLY A 190 -92.05 40.02 -1.54
CA GLY A 190 -91.85 39.54 -2.91
C GLY A 190 -90.39 39.61 -3.35
N SER A 191 -90.16 39.49 -4.66
CA SER A 191 -88.80 39.54 -5.20
C SER A 191 -88.10 40.87 -4.85
N ILE A 192 -86.86 40.77 -4.39
CA ILE A 192 -86.04 41.91 -4.03
C ILE A 192 -85.11 42.22 -5.21
N VAL A 193 -85.30 43.39 -5.81
CA VAL A 193 -84.40 43.93 -6.83
C VAL A 193 -83.44 44.89 -6.17
N ALA A 194 -82.15 44.58 -6.23
CA ALA A 194 -81.11 45.42 -5.66
C ALA A 194 -80.40 46.23 -6.75
N THR A 195 -80.06 47.48 -6.45
CA THR A 195 -79.13 48.28 -7.23
C THR A 195 -78.02 48.78 -6.30
N ALA A 196 -76.76 48.53 -6.67
CA ALA A 196 -75.60 48.89 -5.88
C ALA A 196 -74.82 50.02 -6.56
N SER A 197 -74.59 51.10 -5.83
CA SER A 197 -73.63 52.15 -6.20
C SER A 197 -72.30 51.85 -5.51
N LEU A 198 -71.31 51.47 -6.31
CA LEU A 198 -70.01 51.01 -5.84
C LEU A 198 -68.97 52.15 -5.82
N PRO A 199 -67.99 52.08 -4.90
CA PRO A 199 -66.90 53.05 -4.83
C PRO A 199 -65.97 52.95 -6.05
N LYS A 200 -65.21 54.02 -6.30
CA LYS A 200 -64.25 54.07 -7.42
C LYS A 200 -63.23 52.93 -7.31
N GLY A 201 -63.05 52.19 -8.42
CA GLY A 201 -62.15 51.05 -8.50
C GLY A 201 -62.78 49.70 -8.15
N VAL A 202 -64.05 49.67 -7.77
CA VAL A 202 -64.85 48.44 -7.61
C VAL A 202 -65.95 48.44 -8.66
N SER A 203 -66.07 47.37 -9.44
CA SER A 203 -67.11 47.22 -10.47
C SER A 203 -67.96 45.98 -10.24
N LEU A 204 -69.24 46.09 -10.55
CA LEU A 204 -70.21 44.99 -10.52
C LEU A 204 -70.13 44.23 -11.83
N ILE A 205 -69.94 42.91 -11.76
CA ILE A 205 -69.97 42.01 -12.91
C ILE A 205 -71.39 41.48 -13.11
N SER A 206 -71.96 40.92 -12.05
CA SER A 206 -73.29 40.33 -12.03
C SER A 206 -73.84 40.30 -10.60
N GLN A 207 -75.13 40.03 -10.49
CA GLN A 207 -75.83 39.86 -9.24
C GLN A 207 -76.63 38.56 -9.29
N GLU A 208 -76.52 37.74 -8.25
CA GLU A 208 -77.26 36.50 -8.09
C GLU A 208 -77.74 36.35 -6.64
N GLY A 209 -78.20 35.14 -6.29
CA GLY A 209 -78.60 34.77 -4.95
C GLY A 209 -80.06 34.34 -4.85
N THR A 210 -80.55 34.23 -3.62
CA THR A 210 -81.91 33.72 -3.33
C THR A 210 -82.93 34.83 -3.09
N CYS A 211 -82.50 36.10 -3.08
CA CYS A 211 -83.38 37.24 -2.84
C CYS A 211 -84.30 37.60 -4.03
N SER A 212 -84.16 36.93 -5.18
CA SER A 212 -85.07 37.09 -6.33
C SER A 212 -86.42 36.36 -6.15
N GLY A 213 -86.53 35.46 -5.17
CA GLY A 213 -87.77 34.77 -4.80
C GLY A 213 -88.56 35.46 -3.70
N GLU A 214 -89.65 34.82 -3.24
CA GLU A 214 -90.42 35.29 -2.08
C GLU A 214 -89.65 35.05 -0.77
N LEU A 215 -89.62 36.06 0.10
CA LEU A 215 -88.97 36.04 1.41
C LEU A 215 -90.02 36.08 2.52
N GLY A 216 -90.34 34.92 3.07
CA GLY A 216 -91.29 34.79 4.19
C GLY A 216 -90.85 35.52 5.46
N ALA A 217 -91.79 35.72 6.38
CA ALA A 217 -91.55 36.31 7.70
C ALA A 217 -90.48 35.52 8.47
N GLY A 218 -89.52 36.23 9.08
CA GLY A 218 -88.43 35.62 9.85
C GLY A 218 -87.42 34.80 9.04
N ARG A 219 -87.44 34.87 7.70
CA ARG A 219 -86.50 34.15 6.83
C ARG A 219 -85.35 35.04 6.35
N LEU A 220 -84.32 34.37 5.85
CA LEU A 220 -83.12 34.96 5.26
C LEU A 220 -83.08 34.69 3.75
N CYS A 221 -82.57 35.63 2.98
CA CYS A 221 -82.09 35.39 1.63
C CYS A 221 -80.67 35.93 1.44
N ASN A 222 -79.97 35.41 0.45
CA ASN A 222 -78.63 35.86 0.07
C ASN A 222 -78.73 36.74 -1.16
N LEU A 223 -78.16 37.93 -1.08
CA LEU A 223 -77.89 38.79 -2.22
C LEU A 223 -76.39 38.71 -2.52
N ASP A 224 -76.03 38.14 -3.67
CA ASP A 224 -74.65 37.88 -4.05
C ASP A 224 -74.23 38.86 -5.15
N LEU A 225 -73.28 39.74 -4.84
CA LEU A 225 -72.70 40.69 -5.78
C LEU A 225 -71.34 40.18 -6.25
N TYR A 226 -71.19 39.87 -7.55
CA TYR A 226 -69.91 39.49 -8.12
C TYR A 226 -69.15 40.76 -8.51
N LEU A 227 -67.98 40.96 -7.90
CA LEU A 227 -67.24 42.20 -7.97
C LEU A 227 -65.83 42.00 -8.54
N ASN A 228 -65.34 43.01 -9.25
CA ASN A 228 -63.92 43.18 -9.56
C ASN A 228 -63.39 44.39 -8.77
N ILE A 229 -62.24 44.21 -8.12
CA ILE A 229 -61.53 45.24 -7.37
C ILE A 229 -60.23 45.53 -8.13
N SER A 230 -60.04 46.76 -8.60
CA SER A 230 -58.82 47.16 -9.30
C SER A 230 -57.59 47.01 -8.39
N GLU A 231 -56.45 46.62 -8.98
CA GLU A 231 -55.14 46.57 -8.30
C GLU A 231 -54.68 47.93 -7.75
N HIS A 232 -55.23 49.03 -8.27
CA HIS A 232 -54.90 50.39 -7.81
C HIS A 232 -55.74 50.86 -6.61
N VAL A 233 -56.69 50.05 -6.14
CA VAL A 233 -57.47 50.33 -4.93
C VAL A 233 -56.54 50.22 -3.71
N LYS A 234 -56.52 51.25 -2.85
CA LYS A 234 -55.71 51.22 -1.64
C LYS A 234 -56.41 50.37 -0.57
N PRO A 235 -55.68 49.60 0.25
CA PRO A 235 -56.27 48.94 1.42
C PRO A 235 -56.96 49.96 2.34
N GLY A 236 -58.17 49.66 2.80
CA GLY A 236 -58.98 50.58 3.57
C GLY A 236 -60.46 50.20 3.66
N ASN A 237 -61.24 51.02 4.36
CA ASN A 237 -62.69 50.87 4.45
C ASN A 237 -63.37 51.64 3.32
N TYR A 238 -64.39 51.03 2.74
CA TYR A 238 -65.16 51.53 1.61
C TYR A 238 -66.63 51.35 1.86
N ASN A 239 -67.43 52.29 1.37
CA ASN A 239 -68.88 52.27 1.52
C ASN A 239 -69.51 52.12 0.15
N MET A 240 -70.55 51.28 0.08
CA MET A 240 -71.43 51.18 -1.07
C MET A 240 -72.86 51.53 -0.65
N ASN A 241 -73.60 52.14 -1.57
CA ASN A 241 -75.02 52.41 -1.35
C ASN A 241 -75.85 51.34 -2.06
N LEU A 242 -76.58 50.57 -1.27
CA LEU A 242 -77.45 49.49 -1.72
C LEU A 242 -78.90 49.96 -1.65
N THR A 243 -79.55 50.09 -2.79
CA THR A 243 -80.99 50.37 -2.88
C THR A 243 -81.74 49.09 -3.17
N LEU A 244 -82.67 48.72 -2.31
CA LEU A 244 -83.52 47.54 -2.45
C LEU A 244 -84.94 47.98 -2.81
N THR A 245 -85.46 47.49 -3.92
CA THR A 245 -86.85 47.69 -4.34
C THR A 245 -87.58 46.36 -4.27
N TYR A 246 -88.68 46.29 -3.52
CA TYR A 246 -89.42 45.05 -3.30
C TYR A 246 -90.90 45.33 -3.00
N GLN A 247 -91.72 44.30 -3.15
CA GLN A 247 -93.15 44.39 -2.85
C GLN A 247 -93.46 43.71 -1.52
N ILE A 248 -94.21 44.38 -0.65
CA ILE A 248 -94.78 43.78 0.55
C ILE A 248 -96.12 43.17 0.20
N ARG A 249 -96.35 41.92 0.63
CA ARG A 249 -97.65 41.24 0.50
C ARG A 249 -98.20 40.91 1.88
N ASP A 250 -99.20 41.67 2.32
CA ASP A 250 -99.98 41.39 3.53
C ASP A 250 -101.44 41.12 3.15
N ARG A 251 -101.92 39.88 3.37
CA ARG A 251 -103.31 39.44 3.16
C ARG A 251 -103.98 39.93 1.86
N GLY A 252 -103.22 39.98 0.75
CA GLY A 252 -103.71 40.35 -0.59
C GLY A 252 -103.50 41.81 -1.00
N VAL A 253 -103.00 42.66 -0.10
CA VAL A 253 -102.56 44.03 -0.39
C VAL A 253 -101.12 44.03 -0.85
N GLN A 254 -100.82 44.88 -1.83
CA GLN A 254 -99.49 45.07 -2.36
C GLN A 254 -99.01 46.49 -2.06
N HIS A 255 -97.76 46.60 -1.64
CA HIS A 255 -97.11 47.88 -1.42
C HIS A 255 -95.67 47.82 -1.94
N LEU A 256 -95.34 48.69 -2.89
CA LEU A 256 -93.99 48.80 -3.43
C LEU A 256 -93.13 49.67 -2.51
N VAL A 257 -92.05 49.08 -2.01
CA VAL A 257 -91.12 49.73 -1.10
C VAL A 257 -89.77 49.91 -1.77
N ARG A 258 -89.11 51.03 -1.41
CA ARG A 258 -87.70 51.25 -1.68
C ARG A 258 -86.96 51.58 -0.39
N ASP A 259 -86.02 50.72 -0.01
CA ASP A 259 -85.10 50.93 1.10
C ASP A 259 -83.69 51.22 0.59
N SER A 260 -82.96 52.08 1.30
CA SER A 260 -81.55 52.35 1.00
C SER A 260 -80.67 52.06 2.22
N TYR A 261 -79.60 51.32 1.99
CA TYR A 261 -78.60 50.95 2.99
C TYR A 261 -77.23 51.45 2.55
N THR A 262 -76.46 52.00 3.48
CA THR A 262 -75.02 52.18 3.30
C THR A 262 -74.32 50.98 3.91
N VAL A 263 -73.64 50.20 3.07
CA VAL A 263 -72.94 48.98 3.48
C VAL A 263 -71.44 49.26 3.47
N GLU A 264 -70.80 49.09 4.61
CA GLU A 264 -69.35 49.25 4.76
C GLU A 264 -68.64 47.91 4.58
N PHE A 265 -67.55 47.90 3.82
CA PHE A 265 -66.66 46.75 3.67
C PHE A 265 -65.20 47.20 3.64
N ARG A 266 -64.30 46.31 4.01
CA ARG A 266 -62.85 46.59 4.06
C ARG A 266 -62.13 45.84 2.97
N VAL A 267 -61.30 46.55 2.20
CA VAL A 267 -60.29 45.96 1.31
C VAL A 267 -59.01 45.78 2.13
N ASN A 268 -58.55 44.55 2.27
CA ASN A 268 -57.44 44.19 3.14
C ASN A 268 -56.08 44.49 2.48
N ASN A 269 -55.04 44.63 3.31
CA ASN A 269 -53.68 44.79 2.81
C ASN A 269 -53.15 43.43 2.32
N PRO A 270 -52.65 43.30 1.07
CA PRO A 270 -52.02 42.08 0.57
C PRO A 270 -50.90 41.52 1.47
N GLU A 271 -50.26 42.35 2.30
CA GLU A 271 -49.26 41.89 3.26
C GLU A 271 -49.82 41.02 4.40
N THR A 272 -51.13 41.02 4.60
CA THR A 272 -51.77 40.22 5.66
C THR A 272 -52.04 38.77 5.26
N VAL A 273 -51.84 38.43 3.98
CA VAL A 273 -52.05 37.07 3.47
C VAL A 273 -50.73 36.57 2.90
N ASP A 274 -50.27 35.42 3.38
CA ASP A 274 -49.09 34.76 2.85
C ASP A 274 -49.13 33.24 3.04
N THR A 275 -48.18 32.53 2.44
CA THR A 275 -47.94 31.09 2.69
C THR A 275 -46.60 30.84 3.38
N GLU A 276 -46.47 29.72 4.08
CA GLU A 276 -45.24 29.34 4.76
C GLU A 276 -44.31 28.54 3.83
N LEU A 277 -43.41 29.23 3.12
CA LEU A 277 -42.33 28.59 2.36
C LEU A 277 -41.05 28.49 3.19
N ASN A 278 -40.51 27.29 3.32
CA ASN A 278 -39.24 27.04 4.02
C ASN A 278 -38.28 26.26 3.12
N ILE A 279 -36.97 26.47 3.32
CA ILE A 279 -35.95 25.63 2.70
C ILE A 279 -35.67 24.46 3.64
N THR A 280 -35.97 23.25 3.19
CA THR A 280 -35.78 22.01 3.97
C THR A 280 -34.46 21.32 3.68
N VAL A 281 -33.89 21.54 2.48
CA VAL A 281 -32.57 21.03 2.09
C VAL A 281 -31.79 22.13 1.40
N ALA A 282 -30.54 22.32 1.82
CA ALA A 282 -29.54 23.10 1.13
C ALA A 282 -28.21 22.35 1.21
N SER A 283 -27.81 21.71 0.12
CA SER A 283 -26.58 20.91 0.08
C SER A 283 -25.90 21.01 -1.27
N TRP A 284 -24.57 21.00 -1.26
CA TRP A 284 -23.79 20.88 -2.49
C TRP A 284 -24.04 19.54 -3.19
N GLY A 285 -23.95 19.51 -4.52
CA GLY A 285 -24.16 18.31 -5.35
C GLY A 285 -25.44 18.35 -6.18
N ARG A 286 -25.61 17.37 -7.08
CA ARG A 286 -26.80 17.21 -7.93
C ARG A 286 -27.67 16.07 -7.38
N GLY A 287 -28.64 16.42 -6.54
CA GLY A 287 -29.54 15.44 -5.91
C GLY A 287 -28.95 14.77 -4.67
N SER A 288 -27.76 14.16 -4.78
CA SER A 288 -27.02 13.67 -3.61
C SER A 288 -26.02 14.71 -3.08
N PRO A 289 -25.86 14.82 -1.74
CA PRO A 289 -24.82 15.68 -1.16
C PRO A 289 -23.43 15.33 -1.68
N GLN A 290 -22.66 16.34 -2.07
CA GLN A 290 -21.26 16.25 -2.49
C GLN A 290 -20.42 17.22 -1.67
N ALA A 291 -19.17 16.87 -1.39
CA ALA A 291 -18.27 17.79 -0.71
C ALA A 291 -17.88 18.94 -1.65
N ALA A 292 -17.95 20.17 -1.14
CA ALA A 292 -17.39 21.34 -1.79
C ALA A 292 -16.04 21.67 -1.14
N TYR A 293 -15.01 21.87 -1.95
CA TYR A 293 -13.67 22.22 -1.47
C TYR A 293 -13.28 23.61 -1.95
N PRO A 294 -12.28 24.25 -1.34
CA PRO A 294 -11.66 25.43 -1.92
C PRO A 294 -11.28 25.18 -3.39
N ALA A 295 -11.39 26.22 -4.23
CA ALA A 295 -11.21 26.15 -5.69
C ALA A 295 -12.26 25.33 -6.48
N SER A 296 -13.32 24.79 -5.86
CA SER A 296 -14.39 24.09 -6.58
C SER A 296 -15.07 25.03 -7.57
N LYS A 297 -15.24 24.60 -8.83
CA LYS A 297 -15.85 25.40 -9.89
C LYS A 297 -17.15 24.80 -10.38
N ASN A 298 -18.12 25.66 -10.66
CA ASN A 298 -19.46 25.32 -11.13
C ASN A 298 -20.13 24.23 -10.27
N ILE A 299 -19.90 24.28 -8.96
CA ILE A 299 -20.47 23.33 -8.00
C ILE A 299 -21.95 23.66 -7.80
N PRO A 300 -22.85 22.69 -7.99
CA PRO A 300 -24.28 22.92 -7.80
C PRO A 300 -24.64 22.93 -6.31
N LEU A 301 -25.42 23.92 -5.89
CA LEU A 301 -26.15 23.94 -4.63
C LEU A 301 -27.58 23.47 -4.90
N THR A 302 -27.91 22.26 -4.47
CA THR A 302 -29.29 21.76 -4.50
C THR A 302 -30.07 22.37 -3.34
N VAL A 303 -31.19 23.02 -3.68
CA VAL A 303 -32.11 23.64 -2.71
C VAL A 303 -33.50 23.02 -2.87
N THR A 304 -34.08 22.55 -1.78
CA THR A 304 -35.47 22.07 -1.73
C THR A 304 -36.32 23.03 -0.93
N ILE A 305 -37.37 23.55 -1.56
CA ILE A 305 -38.36 24.44 -0.96
C ILE A 305 -39.61 23.62 -0.68
N THR A 306 -40.11 23.69 0.54
CA THR A 306 -41.35 23.05 0.96
C THR A 306 -42.39 24.12 1.29
N ASN A 307 -43.59 23.96 0.76
CA ASN A 307 -44.74 24.80 1.09
C ASN A 307 -45.52 24.18 2.25
N ASN A 308 -45.24 24.62 3.47
CA ASN A 308 -45.93 24.16 4.67
C ASN A 308 -47.23 24.96 4.93
N GLY A 309 -47.47 26.03 4.17
CA GLY A 309 -48.66 26.87 4.35
C GLY A 309 -49.90 26.30 3.68
N ARG A 310 -51.04 26.93 3.97
CA ARG A 310 -52.37 26.52 3.50
C ARG A 310 -52.61 26.76 2.01
N TYR A 311 -51.90 27.71 1.41
CA TYR A 311 -52.17 28.15 0.05
C TYR A 311 -51.11 27.62 -0.91
N GLY A 312 -51.55 27.14 -2.08
CA GLY A 312 -50.65 26.87 -3.19
C GLY A 312 -50.12 28.17 -3.79
N VAL A 313 -48.89 28.15 -4.30
CA VAL A 313 -48.26 29.30 -4.96
C VAL A 313 -47.84 28.93 -6.38
N SER A 314 -47.62 29.94 -7.21
CA SER A 314 -47.14 29.79 -8.58
C SER A 314 -45.86 30.56 -8.82
N ASN A 315 -45.11 30.16 -9.85
CA ASN A 315 -43.85 30.75 -10.27
C ASN A 315 -42.85 30.94 -9.13
N VAL A 316 -42.55 29.85 -8.41
CA VAL A 316 -41.55 29.85 -7.34
C VAL A 316 -40.17 29.93 -7.97
N VAL A 317 -39.55 31.10 -7.86
CA VAL A 317 -38.20 31.41 -8.35
C VAL A 317 -37.30 31.64 -7.16
N ILE A 318 -36.13 31.03 -7.18
CA ILE A 318 -35.09 31.27 -6.19
C ILE A 318 -33.95 32.05 -6.81
N SER A 319 -33.43 33.03 -6.09
CA SER A 319 -32.25 33.79 -6.49
C SER A 319 -31.27 33.98 -5.33
N VAL A 320 -30.00 34.19 -5.66
CA VAL A 320 -28.93 34.47 -4.69
C VAL A 320 -28.86 35.98 -4.48
N THR A 321 -29.03 36.41 -3.23
CA THR A 321 -28.95 37.83 -2.86
C THR A 321 -27.56 38.20 -2.33
N ARG A 322 -27.02 37.38 -1.41
CA ARG A 322 -25.74 37.64 -0.75
C ARG A 322 -24.94 36.35 -0.58
N THR A 323 -23.65 36.43 -0.87
CA THR A 323 -22.67 35.34 -0.66
C THR A 323 -21.48 35.84 0.17
N PRO A 324 -20.77 34.94 0.85
CA PRO A 324 -19.49 35.26 1.45
C PRO A 324 -18.45 35.66 0.40
N ASN A 325 -17.44 36.44 0.83
CA ASN A 325 -16.32 36.77 -0.04
C ASN A 325 -15.59 35.48 -0.47
N GLY A 326 -15.31 35.35 -1.77
CA GLY A 326 -14.73 34.16 -2.38
C GLY A 326 -15.74 33.11 -2.86
N MET A 327 -17.04 33.24 -2.58
CA MET A 327 -18.08 32.37 -3.12
C MET A 327 -18.89 33.13 -4.18
N LEU A 328 -18.61 32.84 -5.43
CA LEU A 328 -19.12 33.58 -6.59
C LEU A 328 -20.26 32.79 -7.24
N PRO A 329 -21.50 33.32 -7.26
CA PRO A 329 -22.59 32.64 -7.95
C PRO A 329 -22.39 32.74 -9.48
N VAL A 330 -22.37 31.60 -10.16
CA VAL A 330 -22.29 31.47 -11.62
C VAL A 330 -23.68 31.59 -12.24
N ASN A 331 -24.62 30.78 -11.76
CA ASN A 331 -26.05 30.92 -12.06
C ASN A 331 -26.77 31.25 -10.77
N ASN A 332 -27.13 32.51 -10.63
CA ASN A 332 -27.69 33.09 -9.40
C ASN A 332 -29.23 33.07 -9.36
N VAL A 333 -29.92 32.54 -10.37
CA VAL A 333 -31.39 32.44 -10.42
C VAL A 333 -31.78 31.08 -10.98
N SER A 334 -32.81 30.46 -10.40
CA SER A 334 -33.42 29.25 -10.94
C SER A 334 -34.92 29.16 -10.63
N ILE A 335 -35.67 28.52 -11.52
CA ILE A 335 -37.09 28.21 -11.30
C ILE A 335 -37.17 26.89 -10.53
N CYS A 336 -37.92 26.88 -9.43
CA CYS A 336 -38.15 25.68 -8.63
C CYS A 336 -39.43 24.95 -9.07
N ALA A 337 -40.53 25.70 -9.22
CA ALA A 337 -41.79 25.16 -9.69
C ALA A 337 -42.65 26.25 -10.35
N THR A 338 -43.38 25.88 -11.40
CA THR A 338 -44.44 26.72 -11.98
C THR A 338 -45.68 26.78 -11.09
N THR A 339 -45.96 25.68 -10.38
CA THR A 339 -47.00 25.58 -9.35
C THR A 339 -46.48 24.73 -8.20
N LEU A 340 -46.65 25.20 -6.97
CA LEU A 340 -46.27 24.51 -5.75
C LEU A 340 -47.48 24.46 -4.81
N PRO A 341 -48.28 23.37 -4.86
CA PRO A 341 -49.42 23.16 -3.98
C PRO A 341 -49.07 23.23 -2.49
N SER A 342 -50.08 23.40 -1.64
CA SER A 342 -49.93 23.24 -0.20
C SER A 342 -49.40 21.84 0.15
N LEU A 343 -48.53 21.75 1.16
CA LEU A 343 -47.89 20.52 1.65
C LEU A 343 -47.05 19.77 0.59
N SER A 344 -46.57 20.48 -0.43
CA SER A 344 -45.70 19.93 -1.47
C SER A 344 -44.30 20.55 -1.44
N GLN A 345 -43.38 19.98 -2.22
CA GLN A 345 -42.00 20.45 -2.30
C GLN A 345 -41.53 20.53 -3.76
N CYS A 346 -40.57 21.41 -4.01
CA CYS A 346 -39.83 21.47 -5.27
C CYS A 346 -38.33 21.55 -4.99
N THR A 347 -37.53 21.04 -5.93
CA THR A 347 -36.08 21.03 -5.83
C THR A 347 -35.49 21.71 -7.05
N THR A 348 -34.48 22.55 -6.83
CA THR A 348 -33.76 23.26 -7.90
C THR A 348 -32.29 23.42 -7.58
N GLN A 349 -31.51 23.92 -8.54
CA GLN A 349 -30.06 24.04 -8.44
C GLN A 349 -29.60 25.46 -8.75
N LEU A 350 -28.69 25.96 -7.92
CA LEU A 350 -27.90 27.17 -8.15
C LEU A 350 -26.45 26.76 -8.34
N PHE A 351 -25.64 27.52 -9.07
CA PHE A 351 -24.26 27.13 -9.36
C PHE A 351 -23.28 28.16 -8.81
N PHE A 352 -22.20 27.68 -8.19
CA PHE A 352 -21.20 28.53 -7.54
C PHE A 352 -19.78 28.15 -7.95
N ASP A 353 -18.92 29.16 -7.93
CA ASP A 353 -17.47 29.05 -7.96
C ASP A 353 -16.93 29.42 -6.59
N ILE A 354 -16.06 28.60 -6.02
CA ILE A 354 -15.40 28.82 -4.74
C ILE A 354 -13.95 29.18 -5.02
N GLU A 355 -13.49 30.28 -4.45
CA GLU A 355 -12.12 30.74 -4.65
C GLU A 355 -11.11 29.89 -3.86
N PRO A 356 -9.86 29.71 -4.36
CA PRO A 356 -8.85 28.86 -3.72
C PRO A 356 -8.41 29.31 -2.33
N TYR A 357 -8.58 30.59 -2.01
CA TYR A 357 -8.19 31.17 -0.73
C TYR A 357 -9.27 31.01 0.35
N MET A 358 -10.48 30.53 0.01
CA MET A 358 -11.50 30.27 1.02
C MET A 358 -11.03 29.15 1.96
N GLU A 359 -11.18 29.37 3.26
CA GLU A 359 -10.86 28.37 4.27
C GLU A 359 -11.99 27.34 4.41
N PRO A 360 -11.69 26.09 4.82
CA PRO A 360 -12.72 25.15 5.20
C PRO A 360 -13.56 25.68 6.37
N GLY A 361 -14.89 25.54 6.30
CA GLY A 361 -15.80 26.07 7.30
C GLY A 361 -17.26 26.07 6.85
N ILE A 362 -18.15 26.56 7.70
CA ILE A 362 -19.58 26.70 7.39
C ILE A 362 -19.84 28.14 6.97
N TYR A 363 -20.46 28.31 5.82
CA TYR A 363 -20.73 29.61 5.21
C TYR A 363 -22.22 29.83 5.00
N ASN A 364 -22.66 31.08 5.17
CA ASN A 364 -24.05 31.47 5.04
C ASN A 364 -24.30 32.12 3.66
N ILE A 365 -25.31 31.61 2.94
CA ILE A 365 -25.79 32.18 1.68
C ILE A 365 -27.20 32.72 1.93
N THR A 366 -27.46 33.96 1.52
CA THR A 366 -28.81 34.53 1.55
C THR A 366 -29.49 34.32 0.20
N LEU A 367 -30.61 33.62 0.21
CA LEU A 367 -31.43 33.32 -0.95
C LEU A 367 -32.75 34.10 -0.86
N ASN A 368 -33.22 34.65 -1.97
CA ASN A 368 -34.54 35.25 -2.08
C ASN A 368 -35.47 34.29 -2.84
N ILE A 369 -36.63 33.99 -2.28
CA ILE A 369 -37.69 33.21 -2.91
C ILE A 369 -38.77 34.19 -3.36
N SER A 370 -38.93 34.36 -4.67
CA SER A 370 -40.01 35.13 -5.28
C SER A 370 -41.10 34.20 -5.77
N TYR A 371 -42.36 34.52 -5.49
CA TYR A 371 -43.51 33.69 -5.86
C TYR A 371 -44.77 34.53 -6.02
N ILE A 372 -45.79 33.94 -6.66
CA ILE A 372 -47.11 34.53 -6.83
C ILE A 372 -48.10 33.71 -6.00
N LEU A 373 -48.83 34.39 -5.12
CA LEU A 373 -49.87 33.83 -4.28
C LEU A 373 -51.24 34.15 -4.88
N PRO A 374 -51.93 33.17 -5.51
CA PRO A 374 -53.32 33.32 -5.90
C PRO A 374 -54.22 33.26 -4.66
N TYR A 375 -54.91 34.36 -4.34
CA TYR A 375 -55.82 34.42 -3.19
C TYR A 375 -57.02 35.33 -3.49
N GLY A 376 -58.24 34.84 -3.25
CA GLY A 376 -59.48 35.63 -3.41
C GLY A 376 -59.68 36.23 -4.81
N GLY A 377 -59.17 35.58 -5.86
CA GLY A 377 -59.19 36.08 -7.23
C GLY A 377 -58.13 37.15 -7.55
N ALA A 378 -57.24 37.48 -6.61
CA ALA A 378 -56.08 38.36 -6.81
C ALA A 378 -54.79 37.55 -6.98
N LEU A 379 -53.81 38.11 -7.71
CA LEU A 379 -52.46 37.56 -7.85
C LEU A 379 -51.48 38.44 -7.07
N VAL A 380 -51.05 37.97 -5.90
CA VAL A 380 -50.17 38.75 -5.01
C VAL A 380 -48.73 38.30 -5.18
N ARG A 381 -47.84 39.20 -5.59
CA ARG A 381 -46.40 38.90 -5.67
C ARG A 381 -45.76 39.00 -4.28
N LYS A 382 -44.99 37.99 -3.91
CA LYS A 382 -44.32 37.87 -2.61
C LYS A 382 -42.84 37.55 -2.80
N GLU A 383 -42.04 38.00 -1.85
CA GLU A 383 -40.60 37.75 -1.80
C GLU A 383 -40.21 37.43 -0.35
N LYS A 384 -39.34 36.43 -0.16
CA LYS A 384 -38.89 35.98 1.16
C LYS A 384 -37.40 35.70 1.14
N GLU A 385 -36.65 36.39 1.99
CA GLU A 385 -35.23 36.09 2.21
C GLU A 385 -35.06 34.96 3.23
N ILE A 386 -34.25 33.96 2.89
CA ILE A 386 -33.89 32.84 3.75
C ILE A 386 -32.37 32.68 3.71
N VAL A 387 -31.76 32.50 4.88
CA VAL A 387 -30.33 32.21 5.00
C VAL A 387 -30.15 30.69 5.11
N VAL A 388 -29.29 30.14 4.26
CA VAL A 388 -28.89 28.72 4.31
C VAL A 388 -27.42 28.62 4.67
N SER A 389 -27.07 27.63 5.47
CA SER A 389 -25.69 27.34 5.87
C SER A 389 -25.16 26.15 5.08
N VAL A 390 -24.03 26.32 4.40
CA VAL A 390 -23.42 25.31 3.55
C VAL A 390 -21.95 25.10 3.94
N PRO A 391 -21.47 23.85 4.07
CA PRO A 391 -20.09 23.58 4.44
C PRO A 391 -19.16 23.65 3.23
N ILE A 392 -17.98 24.24 3.39
CA ILE A 392 -16.80 24.02 2.56
C ILE A 392 -15.90 23.09 3.37
N GLU A 393 -15.69 21.88 2.88
CA GLU A 393 -14.99 20.83 3.61
C GLU A 393 -13.47 20.93 3.45
N GLN A 394 -12.74 20.40 4.43
CA GLN A 394 -11.31 20.14 4.28
C GLN A 394 -11.16 18.77 3.59
N TYR A 395 -10.42 18.72 2.49
CA TYR A 395 -10.13 17.46 1.84
C TYR A 395 -9.31 16.55 2.76
N ALA A 396 -9.80 15.33 3.02
CA ALA A 396 -9.18 14.41 3.98
C ALA A 396 -7.72 14.06 3.66
N GLY A 397 -7.32 14.12 2.39
CA GLY A 397 -5.92 13.94 1.98
C GLY A 397 -5.01 15.11 2.38
N LEU A 398 -5.58 16.29 2.64
CA LEU A 398 -4.90 17.53 3.00
C LEU A 398 -4.81 17.63 4.54
N GLY A 399 -3.88 16.88 5.14
CA GLY A 399 -3.60 16.93 6.58
C GLY A 399 -2.93 18.25 7.02
N LYS A 400 -2.15 18.23 8.11
CA LYS A 400 -1.25 19.35 8.48
C LYS A 400 -0.07 19.56 7.49
N GLU A 401 0.02 18.71 6.49
CA GLU A 401 1.12 18.63 5.55
C GLU A 401 0.87 19.52 4.31
N LYS A 402 1.94 19.75 3.53
CA LYS A 402 1.86 20.49 2.26
C LYS A 402 1.01 19.73 1.22
N ARG A 403 0.54 20.44 0.20
CA ARG A 403 -0.37 19.88 -0.83
C ARG A 403 0.32 18.82 -1.69
N LEU A 404 1.63 18.95 -1.89
CA LEU A 404 2.49 17.89 -2.41
C LEU A 404 3.25 17.25 -1.25
N PHE A 405 2.94 16.00 -0.94
CA PHE A 405 3.61 15.29 0.14
C PHE A 405 4.86 14.58 -0.37
N VAL A 406 6.03 14.79 0.23
CA VAL A 406 7.26 14.04 -0.10
C VAL A 406 7.14 12.64 0.50
N VAL A 407 7.01 11.63 -0.36
CA VAL A 407 6.92 10.22 0.03
C VAL A 407 8.31 9.65 0.31
N SER A 408 9.26 9.92 -0.58
CA SER A 408 10.64 9.46 -0.46
C SER A 408 11.57 10.34 -1.31
N TYR A 409 12.85 10.32 -0.98
CA TYR A 409 13.91 10.93 -1.78
C TYR A 409 15.18 10.10 -1.62
N GLY A 410 16.07 10.17 -2.62
CA GLY A 410 17.31 9.42 -2.60
C GLY A 410 17.98 9.36 -3.96
N TRP A 411 19.21 8.89 -4.01
CA TRP A 411 19.86 8.56 -5.26
C TRP A 411 19.18 7.35 -5.91
N GLN A 412 19.15 7.31 -7.23
CA GLN A 412 18.52 6.24 -7.99
C GLN A 412 19.05 4.86 -7.55
N ASN A 413 18.16 3.90 -7.36
CA ASN A 413 18.45 2.53 -6.90
C ASN A 413 19.18 2.46 -5.53
N ASP A 414 19.07 3.51 -4.71
CA ASP A 414 19.82 3.68 -3.46
C ASP A 414 21.34 3.60 -3.63
N TRP A 415 21.82 3.86 -4.85
CA TRP A 415 23.25 3.82 -5.15
C TRP A 415 23.99 4.91 -4.39
N PRO A 416 25.14 4.59 -3.76
CA PRO A 416 25.98 5.58 -3.13
C PRO A 416 26.55 6.52 -4.19
N VAL A 417 26.64 7.81 -3.84
CA VAL A 417 27.34 8.82 -4.63
C VAL A 417 28.58 9.23 -3.86
N TYR A 418 29.70 9.29 -4.56
CA TYR A 418 31.01 9.64 -4.00
C TYR A 418 31.42 11.05 -4.43
N PRO A 419 32.46 11.65 -3.82
CA PRO A 419 33.10 12.82 -4.41
C PRO A 419 33.55 12.53 -5.83
N ASP A 420 33.52 13.55 -6.70
CA ASP A 420 33.89 13.43 -8.11
C ASP A 420 32.99 12.43 -8.88
N THR A 421 31.67 12.51 -8.73
CA THR A 421 30.69 11.68 -9.46
C THR A 421 29.93 12.53 -10.45
N GLU A 422 30.02 12.21 -11.74
CA GLU A 422 29.19 12.83 -12.76
C GLU A 422 27.92 12.02 -13.02
N LYS A 423 26.87 12.72 -13.46
CA LYS A 423 25.59 12.16 -13.95
C LYS A 423 24.85 11.29 -12.93
N ALA A 424 25.02 11.56 -11.64
CA ALA A 424 24.27 10.87 -10.60
C ALA A 424 22.81 11.34 -10.61
N VAL A 425 21.86 10.40 -10.58
CA VAL A 425 20.43 10.74 -10.63
C VAL A 425 19.84 10.76 -9.23
N HIS A 426 19.42 11.94 -8.77
CA HIS A 426 18.64 12.11 -7.55
C HIS A 426 17.15 12.05 -7.85
N THR A 427 16.40 11.27 -7.08
CA THR A 427 14.98 11.04 -7.27
C THR A 427 14.19 11.55 -6.07
N VAL A 428 13.05 12.17 -6.34
CA VAL A 428 12.13 12.67 -5.32
C VAL A 428 10.72 12.21 -5.68
N THR A 429 10.11 11.41 -4.83
CA THR A 429 8.75 10.91 -5.01
C THR A 429 7.78 11.77 -4.22
N PHE A 430 6.78 12.33 -4.89
CA PHE A 430 5.71 13.11 -4.30
C PHE A 430 4.37 12.39 -4.43
N ALA A 431 3.43 12.71 -3.54
CA ALA A 431 2.02 12.35 -3.65
C ALA A 431 1.17 13.62 -3.83
N ASN A 432 0.26 13.61 -4.80
CA ASN A 432 -0.74 14.65 -4.95
C ASN A 432 -1.81 14.50 -3.85
N LYS A 433 -1.81 15.38 -2.83
CA LYS A 433 -2.80 15.39 -1.75
C LYS A 433 -3.97 16.34 -2.00
N LEU A 434 -4.06 16.95 -3.18
CA LEU A 434 -5.19 17.80 -3.55
C LEU A 434 -6.39 16.95 -3.97
N PRO A 435 -7.63 17.44 -3.80
CA PRO A 435 -8.83 16.79 -4.35
C PRO A 435 -8.88 16.81 -5.88
N TYR A 436 -7.98 17.55 -6.53
CA TYR A 436 -7.96 17.79 -7.98
C TYR A 436 -6.71 17.23 -8.65
N ALA A 437 -6.78 17.04 -9.97
CA ALA A 437 -5.63 16.60 -10.76
C ALA A 437 -4.63 17.75 -11.01
N ILE A 438 -3.36 17.41 -11.21
CA ILE A 438 -2.30 18.36 -11.57
C ILE A 438 -1.92 18.16 -13.04
N SER A 439 -1.97 19.21 -13.86
CA SER A 439 -1.72 19.10 -15.32
C SER A 439 -0.25 18.96 -15.69
N GLY A 440 0.63 19.44 -14.83
CA GLY A 440 2.07 19.47 -15.06
C GLY A 440 2.81 20.15 -13.92
N ILE A 441 4.08 19.80 -13.79
CA ILE A 441 4.94 20.23 -12.68
C ILE A 441 6.28 20.67 -13.24
N VAL A 442 6.71 21.88 -12.88
CA VAL A 442 8.06 22.39 -13.10
C VAL A 442 8.75 22.42 -11.76
N ALA A 443 9.83 21.65 -11.62
CA ALA A 443 10.59 21.52 -10.40
C ALA A 443 11.99 22.09 -10.60
N ASN A 444 12.35 23.08 -9.79
CA ASN A 444 13.66 23.74 -9.81
C ASN A 444 14.36 23.49 -8.48
N MET A 445 15.48 22.78 -8.51
CA MET A 445 16.30 22.50 -7.34
C MET A 445 17.58 23.32 -7.40
N SER A 446 17.76 24.22 -6.43
CA SER A 446 19.03 24.89 -6.17
C SER A 446 19.96 23.92 -5.44
N LEU A 447 21.14 23.73 -6.02
CA LEU A 447 22.14 22.77 -5.55
C LEU A 447 23.11 23.44 -4.56
N PRO A 448 23.62 22.70 -3.56
CA PRO A 448 24.64 23.19 -2.66
C PRO A 448 26.00 23.39 -3.35
N HIS A 449 26.91 24.10 -2.69
CA HIS A 449 28.25 24.35 -3.23
C HIS A 449 28.98 23.03 -3.56
N GLY A 450 29.58 22.96 -4.76
CA GLY A 450 30.26 21.77 -5.27
C GLY A 450 29.37 20.79 -6.04
N PHE A 451 28.07 21.09 -6.20
CA PHE A 451 27.13 20.32 -7.01
C PHE A 451 26.67 21.16 -8.20
N THR A 452 26.62 20.54 -9.38
CA THR A 452 26.25 21.24 -10.63
C THR A 452 25.38 20.37 -11.52
N ASP A 453 24.73 20.97 -12.51
CA ASP A 453 24.12 20.25 -13.62
C ASP A 453 25.15 19.89 -14.71
N ARG A 454 24.67 19.37 -15.85
CA ARG A 454 25.50 19.07 -17.04
C ARG A 454 26.21 20.28 -17.64
N GLU A 455 25.70 21.50 -17.43
CA GLU A 455 26.24 22.76 -17.96
C GLU A 455 27.08 23.52 -16.93
N GLY A 456 27.27 22.97 -15.72
CA GLY A 456 28.03 23.61 -14.64
C GLY A 456 27.22 24.61 -13.80
N ARG A 457 25.88 24.63 -13.92
CA ARG A 457 25.00 25.52 -13.17
C ARG A 457 24.72 24.96 -11.78
N GLY A 458 24.62 25.83 -10.77
CA GLY A 458 24.26 25.47 -9.39
C GLY A 458 22.76 25.18 -9.17
N PHE A 459 22.02 24.79 -10.21
CA PHE A 459 20.62 24.41 -10.11
C PHE A 459 20.26 23.42 -11.23
N VAL A 460 19.22 22.61 -10.99
CA VAL A 460 18.68 21.64 -11.94
C VAL A 460 17.18 21.80 -12.07
N VAL A 461 16.66 21.65 -13.29
CA VAL A 461 15.24 21.80 -13.60
C VAL A 461 14.70 20.50 -14.20
N ALA A 462 13.54 20.07 -13.73
CA ALA A 462 12.83 18.91 -14.25
C ALA A 462 11.36 19.25 -14.51
N TYR A 463 10.78 18.59 -15.51
CA TYR A 463 9.35 18.70 -15.83
C TYR A 463 8.69 17.33 -15.72
N VAL A 464 7.55 17.26 -15.03
CA VAL A 464 6.70 16.07 -14.98
C VAL A 464 5.38 16.40 -15.67
N PRO A 465 5.02 15.70 -16.76
CA PRO A 465 3.73 15.88 -17.42
C PRO A 465 2.59 15.29 -16.56
N GLY A 466 1.44 15.94 -16.58
CA GLY A 466 0.20 15.39 -16.02
C GLY A 466 -0.64 14.63 -17.06
N PRO A 467 -1.89 14.28 -16.71
CA PRO A 467 -2.56 14.59 -15.44
C PRO A 467 -2.13 13.66 -14.29
N ILE A 468 -1.79 14.24 -13.13
CA ILE A 468 -1.52 13.51 -11.89
C ILE A 468 -2.77 13.59 -11.02
N SER A 469 -3.58 12.53 -11.02
CA SER A 469 -4.83 12.48 -10.26
C SER A 469 -4.62 12.60 -8.74
N SER A 470 -5.68 12.99 -8.04
CA SER A 470 -5.72 13.01 -6.58
C SER A 470 -5.28 11.66 -5.97
N GLY A 471 -4.44 11.71 -4.93
CA GLY A 471 -3.91 10.55 -4.21
C GLY A 471 -2.80 9.78 -4.94
N ARG A 472 -2.47 10.12 -6.20
CA ARG A 472 -1.42 9.44 -6.97
C ARG A 472 -0.03 9.97 -6.63
N THR A 473 0.95 9.07 -6.70
CA THR A 473 2.37 9.39 -6.58
C THR A 473 3.01 9.63 -7.94
N PHE A 474 4.02 10.48 -7.98
CA PHE A 474 4.87 10.72 -9.15
C PHE A 474 6.32 10.94 -8.69
N THR A 475 7.27 10.70 -9.59
CA THR A 475 8.71 10.84 -9.30
C THR A 475 9.32 11.91 -10.17
N ILE A 476 10.11 12.78 -9.57
CA ILE A 476 10.95 13.76 -10.25
C ILE A 476 12.39 13.26 -10.22
N GLN A 477 13.07 13.29 -11.36
CA GLN A 477 14.47 12.86 -11.49
C GLN A 477 15.33 14.06 -11.85
N PHE A 478 16.45 14.20 -11.14
CA PHE A 478 17.43 15.26 -11.34
C PHE A 478 18.80 14.64 -11.59
N GLU A 479 19.42 14.99 -12.70
CA GLU A 479 20.81 14.58 -12.95
C GLU A 479 21.76 15.63 -12.40
N ILE A 480 22.65 15.21 -11.51
CA ILE A 480 23.50 16.06 -10.70
C ILE A 480 24.94 15.55 -10.81
N ASN A 481 25.86 16.46 -11.09
CA ASN A 481 27.30 16.27 -10.96
C ASN A 481 27.72 16.68 -9.56
N VAL A 482 28.51 15.83 -8.90
CA VAL A 482 29.07 16.03 -7.56
C VAL A 482 30.57 16.19 -7.71
N GLY A 483 31.09 17.39 -7.44
CA GLY A 483 32.51 17.67 -7.49
C GLY A 483 33.27 17.15 -6.27
N ASN A 484 34.44 17.75 -6.01
CA ASN A 484 35.26 17.44 -4.84
C ASN A 484 34.67 18.05 -3.57
N VAL A 485 33.66 17.39 -3.01
CA VAL A 485 33.00 17.75 -1.75
C VAL A 485 33.34 16.76 -0.65
N SER A 486 33.28 17.21 0.61
CA SER A 486 33.45 16.30 1.75
C SER A 486 32.27 15.31 1.83
N PRO A 487 32.53 14.03 2.16
CA PRO A 487 31.48 13.07 2.46
C PRO A 487 30.57 13.57 3.59
N GLY A 488 29.26 13.41 3.44
CA GLY A 488 28.25 13.89 4.37
C GLY A 488 26.93 14.24 3.69
N THR A 489 26.04 14.87 4.45
CA THR A 489 24.73 15.34 3.97
C THR A 489 24.82 16.81 3.58
N HIS A 490 24.48 17.11 2.33
CA HIS A 490 24.45 18.46 1.76
C HIS A 490 22.99 18.85 1.48
N ILE A 491 22.57 20.08 1.77
CA ILE A 491 21.16 20.48 1.65
C ILE A 491 20.91 21.17 0.32
N ALA A 492 19.92 20.70 -0.43
CA ALA A 492 19.39 21.32 -1.63
C ALA A 492 18.00 21.93 -1.37
N ASN A 493 17.68 23.02 -2.05
CA ASN A 493 16.38 23.69 -1.95
C ASN A 493 15.59 23.42 -3.23
N LEU A 494 14.44 22.78 -3.10
CA LEU A 494 13.57 22.41 -4.22
C LEU A 494 12.30 23.28 -4.22
N THR A 495 12.08 24.03 -5.29
CA THR A 495 10.83 24.74 -5.56
C THR A 495 10.04 23.99 -6.62
N VAL A 496 8.81 23.61 -6.29
CA VAL A 496 7.91 22.88 -7.18
C VAL A 496 6.74 23.79 -7.54
N SER A 497 6.63 24.15 -8.81
CA SER A 497 5.52 24.96 -9.36
C SER A 497 4.64 24.09 -10.24
N TYR A 498 3.33 24.09 -9.98
CA TYR A 498 2.41 23.16 -10.61
C TYR A 498 1.03 23.76 -10.85
N ILE A 499 0.32 23.22 -11.83
CA ILE A 499 -1.01 23.71 -12.22
C ILE A 499 -2.07 22.71 -11.79
N VAL A 500 -3.00 23.16 -10.97
CA VAL A 500 -4.14 22.37 -10.50
C VAL A 500 -5.31 22.54 -11.47
N GLU A 501 -5.84 21.43 -11.99
CA GLU A 501 -7.00 21.40 -12.88
C GLU A 501 -8.28 21.23 -12.08
N THR A 502 -9.00 22.32 -11.92
CA THR A 502 -10.40 22.32 -11.47
C THR A 502 -11.27 22.38 -12.73
N ASP A 503 -12.41 21.69 -12.79
CA ASP A 503 -13.19 21.42 -14.02
C ASP A 503 -13.22 22.53 -15.08
N ARG A 504 -13.31 23.81 -14.68
CA ARG A 504 -13.32 24.98 -15.58
C ARG A 504 -12.15 25.96 -15.39
N SER A 505 -11.25 25.77 -14.44
CA SER A 505 -10.18 26.73 -14.13
C SER A 505 -8.87 26.06 -13.76
N LYS A 506 -7.77 26.77 -13.98
CA LYS A 506 -6.43 26.29 -13.69
C LYS A 506 -5.74 27.27 -12.75
N TYR A 507 -5.14 26.73 -11.68
CA TYR A 507 -4.45 27.51 -10.67
C TYR A 507 -2.98 27.15 -10.64
N LEU A 508 -2.12 28.15 -10.75
CA LEU A 508 -0.69 27.99 -10.54
C LEU A 508 -0.39 28.08 -9.04
N LEU A 509 0.23 27.06 -8.49
CA LEU A 509 0.74 27.02 -7.12
C LEU A 509 2.24 26.77 -7.12
N SER A 510 2.91 27.20 -6.05
CA SER A 510 4.33 26.96 -5.84
C SER A 510 4.61 26.61 -4.39
N GLU A 511 5.46 25.60 -4.17
CA GLU A 511 5.82 25.10 -2.85
C GLU A 511 7.33 24.82 -2.76
N ASN A 512 7.93 25.13 -1.60
CA ASN A 512 9.37 24.98 -1.35
C ASN A 512 9.64 23.81 -0.41
N TYR A 513 10.71 23.05 -0.68
CA TYR A 513 11.16 21.87 0.07
C TYR A 513 12.67 21.95 0.30
N THR A 514 13.14 21.38 1.42
CA THR A 514 14.57 21.20 1.71
C THR A 514 14.88 19.71 1.65
N LEU A 515 15.84 19.32 0.80
CA LEU A 515 16.16 17.92 0.52
C LEU A 515 17.64 17.64 0.81
N PRO A 516 17.97 16.57 1.56
CA PRO A 516 19.34 16.18 1.79
C PRO A 516 19.90 15.34 0.62
N LEU A 517 21.06 15.73 0.12
CA LEU A 517 21.91 15.01 -0.82
C LEU A 517 23.04 14.33 -0.05
N ASN A 518 23.00 13.00 0.03
CA ASN A 518 23.97 12.23 0.82
C ASN A 518 25.17 11.80 -0.06
N VAL A 519 26.37 12.23 0.28
CA VAL A 519 27.62 11.80 -0.38
C VAL A 519 28.37 10.87 0.56
N LYS A 520 28.63 9.64 0.13
CA LYS A 520 29.42 8.66 0.89
C LYS A 520 30.92 8.85 0.65
N ARG A 521 31.74 8.34 1.56
CA ARG A 521 33.19 8.21 1.32
C ARG A 521 33.42 7.25 0.15
N LYS A 522 34.46 7.48 -0.65
CA LYS A 522 34.86 6.59 -1.76
C LYS A 522 34.87 5.13 -1.25
N GLY A 523 34.28 4.21 -2.02
CA GLY A 523 34.08 2.82 -1.60
C GLY A 523 35.40 2.10 -1.32
N ASP A 524 35.38 1.19 -0.36
CA ASP A 524 36.53 0.41 0.09
C ASP A 524 36.60 -0.95 -0.63
N VAL A 525 37.77 -1.26 -1.19
CA VAL A 525 38.17 -2.62 -1.55
C VAL A 525 39.11 -3.10 -0.46
N GLU A 526 38.85 -4.28 0.12
CA GLU A 526 39.72 -4.84 1.16
C GLU A 526 40.67 -5.88 0.57
N PHE A 527 41.93 -5.87 1.02
CA PHE A 527 42.83 -7.01 0.84
C PHE A 527 42.39 -8.15 1.76
N VAL A 528 42.16 -9.33 1.17
CA VAL A 528 41.71 -10.52 1.91
C VAL A 528 42.89 -11.43 2.22
N THR A 529 43.63 -11.86 1.19
CA THR A 529 44.76 -12.79 1.35
C THR A 529 45.59 -12.88 0.07
N SER A 530 46.81 -13.42 0.19
CA SER A 530 47.63 -13.86 -0.94
C SER A 530 48.29 -15.22 -0.66
N PHE A 531 48.54 -16.00 -1.71
CA PHE A 531 49.18 -17.32 -1.58
C PHE A 531 49.79 -17.80 -2.91
N TRP A 532 50.79 -18.68 -2.82
CA TRP A 532 51.43 -19.31 -3.99
C TRP A 532 50.70 -20.57 -4.41
N ILE A 533 50.53 -20.79 -5.71
CA ILE A 533 49.80 -21.96 -6.21
C ILE A 533 50.70 -23.18 -6.42
N GLU A 534 51.97 -22.98 -6.78
CA GLU A 534 52.91 -24.08 -7.04
C GLU A 534 53.59 -24.62 -5.76
N GLY A 535 53.34 -24.00 -4.61
CA GLY A 535 53.97 -24.30 -3.32
C GLY A 535 54.87 -23.17 -2.83
N SER A 536 55.55 -23.43 -1.71
CA SER A 536 56.43 -22.46 -1.05
C SER A 536 57.42 -21.79 -2.01
N SER A 537 57.38 -20.45 -2.08
CA SER A 537 58.30 -19.64 -2.88
C SER A 537 59.39 -19.01 -2.04
N GLY A 538 60.60 -18.93 -2.59
CA GLY A 538 61.78 -18.40 -1.91
C GLY A 538 62.76 -17.71 -2.85
N PRO A 539 63.89 -17.24 -2.30
CA PRO A 539 64.91 -16.52 -3.05
C PRO A 539 65.40 -17.32 -4.26
N GLY A 540 65.47 -16.66 -5.42
CA GLY A 540 65.89 -17.25 -6.69
C GLY A 540 64.80 -17.99 -7.46
N ASP A 541 63.56 -18.08 -6.94
CA ASP A 541 62.41 -18.60 -7.70
C ASP A 541 62.01 -17.61 -8.80
N TYR A 542 61.79 -18.13 -10.01
CA TYR A 542 61.46 -17.32 -11.18
C TYR A 542 60.16 -17.84 -11.81
N GLY A 543 59.17 -16.96 -11.95
CA GLY A 543 57.92 -17.24 -12.67
C GLY A 543 56.90 -18.07 -11.89
N LYS A 544 57.01 -18.15 -10.56
CA LYS A 544 55.97 -18.75 -9.72
C LYS A 544 54.78 -17.82 -9.59
N THR A 545 53.58 -18.35 -9.43
CA THR A 545 52.35 -17.56 -9.48
C THR A 545 51.83 -17.27 -8.07
N LEU A 546 51.81 -15.99 -7.72
CA LEU A 546 51.14 -15.47 -6.53
C LEU A 546 49.70 -15.09 -6.89
N TYR A 547 48.75 -15.67 -6.17
CA TYR A 547 47.37 -15.24 -6.21
C TYR A 547 47.15 -14.17 -5.15
N VAL A 548 46.49 -13.08 -5.54
CA VAL A 548 46.12 -11.98 -4.63
C VAL A 548 44.61 -11.79 -4.71
N VAL A 549 43.96 -11.85 -3.55
CA VAL A 549 42.50 -11.81 -3.41
C VAL A 549 42.09 -10.54 -2.69
N PHE A 550 41.23 -9.76 -3.34
CA PHE A 550 40.55 -8.61 -2.77
C PHE A 550 39.05 -8.85 -2.69
N ARG A 551 38.33 -8.06 -1.91
CA ARG A 551 36.86 -8.08 -1.85
C ARG A 551 36.29 -6.68 -2.01
N ASN A 552 35.27 -6.57 -2.85
CA ASN A 552 34.53 -5.33 -3.03
C ASN A 552 33.50 -5.20 -1.91
N ASN A 553 33.69 -4.29 -0.94
CA ASN A 553 32.78 -4.17 0.20
C ASN A 553 31.72 -3.08 0.04
N ASN A 554 32.01 -2.02 -0.71
CA ASN A 554 31.23 -0.79 -0.65
C ASN A 554 30.86 -0.22 -2.02
N VAL A 555 31.24 -0.85 -3.14
CA VAL A 555 30.87 -0.39 -4.49
C VAL A 555 29.82 -1.34 -5.07
N PRO A 556 28.59 -0.88 -5.36
CA PRO A 556 27.53 -1.75 -5.86
C PRO A 556 27.91 -2.54 -7.11
N LEU A 557 28.66 -1.89 -8.02
CA LEU A 557 29.06 -2.47 -9.29
C LEU A 557 30.37 -1.86 -9.77
N MET A 558 31.37 -2.70 -10.03
CA MET A 558 32.64 -2.34 -10.65
C MET A 558 32.74 -2.98 -12.02
N LYS A 559 32.80 -2.20 -13.10
CA LYS A 559 32.98 -2.69 -14.48
C LYS A 559 34.42 -2.47 -14.96
N GLY A 560 34.98 -3.45 -15.66
CA GLY A 560 36.29 -3.32 -16.31
C GLY A 560 37.44 -3.13 -15.31
N VAL A 561 37.45 -3.92 -14.23
CA VAL A 561 38.48 -3.85 -13.19
C VAL A 561 39.86 -4.17 -13.77
N ILE A 562 40.84 -3.30 -13.54
CA ILE A 562 42.25 -3.47 -13.89
C ILE A 562 43.09 -3.10 -12.68
N GLY A 563 44.06 -3.92 -12.30
CA GLY A 563 45.01 -3.63 -11.23
C GLY A 563 46.36 -3.22 -11.78
N ASN A 564 46.85 -2.04 -11.42
CA ASN A 564 48.24 -1.66 -11.62
C ASN A 564 49.07 -2.08 -10.39
N PHE A 565 49.84 -3.15 -10.52
CA PHE A 565 50.61 -3.72 -9.42
C PHE A 565 52.01 -3.15 -9.40
N VAL A 566 52.46 -2.72 -8.23
CA VAL A 566 53.83 -2.28 -7.95
C VAL A 566 54.42 -3.20 -6.88
N LEU A 567 55.44 -3.97 -7.27
CA LEU A 567 56.17 -4.88 -6.40
C LEU A 567 57.33 -4.18 -5.67
N PRO A 568 57.69 -4.62 -4.46
CA PRO A 568 58.83 -4.09 -3.72
C PRO A 568 60.17 -4.51 -4.35
N GLU A 569 61.26 -3.88 -3.91
CA GLU A 569 62.62 -4.18 -4.39
C GLU A 569 62.97 -5.66 -4.22
N GLY A 570 63.60 -6.25 -5.24
CA GLY A 570 63.96 -7.68 -5.27
C GLY A 570 62.89 -8.58 -5.87
N PHE A 571 61.74 -8.03 -6.27
CA PHE A 571 60.66 -8.74 -6.95
C PHE A 571 60.38 -8.14 -8.32
N ILE A 572 60.09 -9.00 -9.29
CA ILE A 572 59.67 -8.60 -10.64
C ILE A 572 58.46 -9.42 -11.08
N ILE A 573 57.60 -8.82 -11.88
CA ILE A 573 56.53 -9.54 -12.57
C ILE A 573 57.16 -10.14 -13.82
N THR A 574 57.21 -11.46 -13.94
CA THR A 574 57.97 -12.11 -15.02
C THR A 574 57.35 -11.92 -16.40
N LEU A 575 56.08 -11.53 -16.49
CA LEU A 575 55.42 -11.20 -17.77
C LEU A 575 55.98 -9.92 -18.40
N THR A 576 56.26 -8.90 -17.58
CA THR A 576 56.76 -7.60 -18.04
C THR A 576 58.26 -7.41 -17.76
N ASN A 577 58.86 -8.30 -16.98
CA ASN A 577 60.22 -8.20 -16.46
C ASN A 577 60.47 -6.85 -15.75
N SER A 578 59.45 -6.33 -15.08
CA SER A 578 59.43 -5.04 -14.38
C SER A 578 58.87 -5.23 -12.97
N SER A 579 59.14 -4.29 -12.05
CA SER A 579 58.45 -4.24 -10.75
C SER A 579 56.99 -3.78 -10.87
N GLU A 580 56.57 -3.29 -12.05
CA GLU A 580 55.22 -2.81 -12.31
C GLU A 580 54.54 -3.57 -13.46
N ALA A 581 53.24 -3.86 -13.32
CA ALA A 581 52.43 -4.36 -14.42
C ALA A 581 50.93 -4.07 -14.23
N LEU A 582 50.26 -3.81 -15.35
CA LEU A 582 48.80 -3.80 -15.45
C LEU A 582 48.29 -5.21 -15.68
N LEU A 583 47.46 -5.70 -14.76
CA LEU A 583 46.88 -7.04 -14.80
C LEU A 583 45.35 -6.96 -14.73
N ALA A 584 44.69 -7.85 -15.47
CA ALA A 584 43.25 -8.06 -15.37
C ALA A 584 42.96 -9.20 -14.37
N PRO A 585 41.81 -9.15 -13.67
CA PRO A 585 41.41 -10.24 -12.78
C PRO A 585 41.13 -11.52 -13.57
N LEU A 586 41.27 -12.67 -12.90
CA LEU A 586 40.97 -13.97 -13.48
C LEU A 586 39.47 -14.13 -13.74
N SER A 587 39.13 -14.72 -14.89
CA SER A 587 37.75 -15.12 -15.19
C SER A 587 37.45 -16.52 -14.61
N ALA A 588 36.19 -16.73 -14.20
CA ALA A 588 35.74 -17.89 -13.41
C ALA A 588 35.99 -19.29 -14.02
N GLY A 589 36.45 -19.38 -15.27
CA GLY A 589 36.56 -20.63 -16.03
C GLY A 589 37.67 -21.62 -15.60
N ASN A 590 38.68 -21.20 -14.83
CA ASN A 590 39.86 -22.03 -14.54
C ASN A 590 40.05 -22.42 -13.05
N ILE A 591 39.00 -22.23 -12.25
CA ILE A 591 39.04 -22.30 -10.79
C ILE A 591 39.14 -23.72 -10.17
N PRO A 592 38.53 -24.80 -10.72
CA PRO A 592 38.49 -26.10 -10.04
C PRO A 592 39.85 -26.76 -9.76
N GLN A 593 40.90 -26.40 -10.51
CA GLN A 593 42.27 -26.90 -10.29
C GLN A 593 43.02 -26.22 -9.13
N MET A 594 42.45 -25.15 -8.54
CA MET A 594 43.11 -24.33 -7.51
C MET A 594 42.98 -24.92 -6.10
N VAL A 595 41.84 -25.54 -5.78
CA VAL A 595 41.50 -25.94 -4.39
C VAL A 595 42.43 -27.02 -3.83
N SER A 596 42.98 -27.90 -4.69
CA SER A 596 43.90 -28.97 -4.30
C SER A 596 45.27 -28.48 -3.80
N ASN A 597 45.66 -27.24 -4.11
CA ASN A 597 46.97 -26.66 -3.76
C ASN A 597 46.90 -25.59 -2.66
N VAL A 598 45.72 -25.34 -2.09
CA VAL A 598 45.53 -24.34 -1.02
C VAL A 598 45.72 -25.00 0.35
N PRO A 599 46.42 -24.36 1.30
CA PRO A 599 46.51 -24.83 2.68
C PRO A 599 45.14 -24.96 3.37
N LYS A 600 44.92 -26.04 4.14
CA LYS A 600 43.62 -26.35 4.79
C LYS A 600 43.03 -25.21 5.62
N ASN A 601 43.87 -24.38 6.23
CA ASN A 601 43.47 -23.23 7.04
C ASN A 601 42.89 -22.05 6.24
N ILE A 602 43.08 -22.02 4.91
CA ILE A 602 42.56 -20.99 4.01
C ILE A 602 41.66 -21.61 2.92
N GLN A 603 41.55 -22.95 2.89
CA GLN A 603 40.70 -23.66 1.93
C GLN A 603 39.24 -23.23 2.00
N ASP A 604 38.65 -23.09 3.19
CA ASP A 604 37.22 -22.71 3.29
C ASP A 604 36.98 -21.28 2.76
N LEU A 605 37.90 -20.35 3.02
CA LEU A 605 37.83 -18.97 2.54
C LEU A 605 37.99 -18.93 1.01
N VAL A 606 38.98 -19.63 0.47
CA VAL A 606 39.24 -19.70 -0.96
C VAL A 606 38.12 -20.44 -1.67
N VAL A 607 37.64 -21.57 -1.15
CA VAL A 607 36.48 -22.30 -1.70
C VAL A 607 35.22 -21.42 -1.66
N SER A 608 34.98 -20.64 -0.61
CA SER A 608 33.85 -19.71 -0.58
C SER A 608 33.95 -18.61 -1.65
N ALA A 609 35.15 -18.07 -1.90
CA ALA A 609 35.42 -17.10 -2.95
C ALA A 609 35.30 -17.66 -4.37
N LEU A 610 35.56 -18.97 -4.51
CA LEU A 610 35.52 -19.70 -5.78
C LEU A 610 34.12 -20.27 -6.08
N VAL A 611 33.35 -20.66 -5.07
CA VAL A 611 31.96 -21.14 -5.22
C VAL A 611 31.01 -19.99 -5.57
N SER A 612 31.25 -18.78 -5.06
CA SER A 612 30.48 -17.59 -5.45
C SER A 612 30.69 -17.19 -6.92
N SER A 613 31.83 -17.56 -7.53
CA SER A 613 32.18 -17.24 -8.91
C SER A 613 31.84 -18.35 -9.92
N ALA A 614 31.63 -19.60 -9.47
CA ALA A 614 31.31 -20.75 -10.33
C ALA A 614 29.87 -20.77 -10.89
N ALA A 615 29.00 -19.84 -10.47
CA ALA A 615 27.60 -19.80 -10.87
C ALA A 615 27.31 -19.01 -12.18
N GLN A 616 28.33 -18.44 -12.85
CA GLN A 616 28.09 -17.62 -14.04
C GLN A 616 28.87 -18.07 -15.28
N VAL A 617 28.11 -18.47 -16.30
CA VAL A 617 28.57 -18.67 -17.67
C VAL A 617 28.84 -17.30 -18.32
N ALA A 618 30.04 -17.16 -18.88
CA ALA A 618 30.45 -16.24 -19.94
C ALA A 618 30.20 -14.71 -19.77
N THR A 619 31.30 -13.95 -19.88
CA THR A 619 31.35 -12.51 -20.22
C THR A 619 30.81 -11.49 -19.20
N GLN A 620 31.05 -11.65 -17.90
CA GLN A 620 30.89 -10.54 -16.97
C GLN A 620 32.24 -9.92 -16.58
N THR A 621 32.48 -8.71 -17.10
CA THR A 621 33.51 -7.76 -16.70
C THR A 621 33.11 -6.96 -15.46
N SER A 622 32.08 -7.41 -14.72
CA SER A 622 31.51 -6.68 -13.59
C SER A 622 31.61 -7.45 -12.28
N VAL A 623 32.08 -6.77 -11.22
CA VAL A 623 32.18 -7.28 -9.84
C VAL A 623 31.14 -6.54 -8.99
N SER A 624 30.27 -7.29 -8.33
CA SER A 624 29.23 -6.75 -7.45
C SER A 624 29.73 -6.58 -6.02
N GLU A 625 28.96 -5.88 -5.19
CA GLU A 625 29.24 -5.78 -3.76
C GLU A 625 29.27 -7.17 -3.09
N GLY A 626 30.25 -7.39 -2.22
CA GLY A 626 30.51 -8.63 -1.51
C GLY A 626 31.35 -9.66 -2.28
N GLU A 627 31.51 -9.49 -3.61
CA GLU A 627 32.26 -10.42 -4.45
C GLU A 627 33.79 -10.22 -4.35
N PHE A 628 34.53 -11.27 -4.70
CA PHE A 628 35.98 -11.27 -4.68
C PHE A 628 36.59 -10.92 -6.04
N ILE A 629 37.72 -10.23 -6.00
CA ILE A 629 38.55 -9.87 -7.15
C ILE A 629 39.87 -10.62 -7.01
N ILE A 630 40.18 -11.49 -7.97
CA ILE A 630 41.35 -12.38 -7.88
C ILE A 630 42.31 -12.06 -9.00
N PHE A 631 43.56 -11.77 -8.66
CA PHE A 631 44.66 -11.57 -9.61
C PHE A 631 45.66 -12.71 -9.54
N SER A 632 46.16 -13.13 -10.70
CA SER A 632 47.27 -14.10 -10.84
C SER A 632 48.51 -13.36 -11.29
N ILE A 633 49.51 -13.28 -10.42
CA ILE A 633 50.73 -12.51 -10.62
C ILE A 633 51.92 -13.48 -10.69
N PRO A 634 52.52 -13.70 -11.85
CA PRO A 634 53.74 -14.51 -11.94
C PRO A 634 54.94 -13.64 -11.53
N ILE A 635 55.60 -14.03 -10.44
CA ILE A 635 56.62 -13.27 -9.75
C ILE A 635 57.98 -13.98 -9.83
N GLY A 636 59.02 -13.20 -10.09
CA GLY A 636 60.42 -13.58 -9.90
C GLY A 636 60.96 -12.94 -8.62
N ILE A 637 61.66 -13.74 -7.82
CA ILE A 637 62.23 -13.36 -6.53
C ILE A 637 63.75 -13.42 -6.67
N SER A 638 64.43 -12.29 -6.45
CA SER A 638 65.88 -12.22 -6.50
C SER A 638 66.56 -13.05 -5.39
N ASN A 639 67.79 -13.50 -5.63
CA ASN A 639 68.55 -14.34 -4.70
C ASN A 639 68.89 -13.64 -3.36
N ASN A 640 68.86 -12.30 -3.32
CA ASN A 640 69.17 -11.49 -2.14
C ASN A 640 67.96 -11.26 -1.21
N VAL A 641 66.75 -11.59 -1.65
CA VAL A 641 65.54 -11.53 -0.82
C VAL A 641 65.67 -12.56 0.31
N LYS A 642 65.16 -12.26 1.51
CA LYS A 642 65.15 -13.20 2.64
C LYS A 642 63.73 -13.73 2.86
N PRO A 643 63.56 -14.90 3.49
CA PRO A 643 62.23 -15.33 3.92
C PRO A 643 61.58 -14.28 4.84
N GLY A 644 60.33 -13.93 4.57
CA GLY A 644 59.57 -12.86 5.23
C GLY A 644 58.31 -12.47 4.46
N THR A 645 57.53 -11.55 5.02
CA THR A 645 56.37 -10.97 4.34
C THR A 645 56.75 -9.61 3.78
N TYR A 646 56.52 -9.42 2.48
CA TYR A 646 56.77 -8.17 1.79
C TYR A 646 55.46 -7.51 1.38
N GLU A 647 55.43 -6.19 1.27
CA GLU A 647 54.24 -5.46 0.85
C GLU A 647 54.40 -4.96 -0.59
N GLY A 648 53.42 -5.24 -1.43
CA GLY A 648 53.22 -4.59 -2.72
C GLY A 648 52.02 -3.67 -2.67
N THR A 649 51.90 -2.78 -3.65
CA THR A 649 50.74 -1.91 -3.81
C THR A 649 50.01 -2.23 -5.10
N VAL A 650 48.69 -2.06 -5.09
CA VAL A 650 47.85 -2.15 -6.28
C VAL A 650 47.02 -0.89 -6.41
N ILE A 651 47.01 -0.33 -7.60
CA ILE A 651 46.08 0.75 -7.98
C ILE A 651 44.99 0.12 -8.85
N LEU A 652 43.83 -0.13 -8.25
CA LEU A 652 42.66 -0.67 -8.91
C LEU A 652 41.92 0.44 -9.66
N ASN A 653 41.75 0.24 -10.95
CA ASN A 653 41.00 1.11 -11.85
C ASN A 653 39.74 0.38 -12.31
N PHE A 654 38.58 1.02 -12.16
CA PHE A 654 37.29 0.46 -12.59
C PHE A 654 36.28 1.55 -12.93
N ILE A 655 35.20 1.18 -13.60
CA ILE A 655 34.05 2.04 -13.87
C ILE A 655 32.95 1.70 -12.86
N ASP A 656 32.47 2.68 -12.10
CA ASP A 656 31.45 2.47 -11.07
C ASP A 656 30.02 2.35 -11.65
N GLN A 657 29.03 2.17 -10.78
CA GLN A 657 27.61 2.07 -11.14
C GLN A 657 27.05 3.30 -11.86
N TRP A 658 27.70 4.46 -11.70
CA TRP A 658 27.34 5.73 -12.35
C TRP A 658 28.09 5.95 -13.67
N GLY A 659 29.00 5.04 -14.05
CA GLY A 659 29.81 5.18 -15.25
C GLY A 659 31.07 6.04 -15.07
N ASN A 660 31.45 6.36 -13.84
CA ASN A 660 32.63 7.16 -13.54
C ASN A 660 33.85 6.26 -13.33
N VAL A 661 35.02 6.69 -13.84
CA VAL A 661 36.29 6.00 -13.61
C VAL A 661 36.73 6.26 -12.17
N ARG A 662 37.04 5.18 -11.45
CA ARG A 662 37.50 5.20 -10.07
C ARG A 662 38.88 4.58 -9.97
N GLU A 663 39.68 5.20 -9.12
CA GLU A 663 41.00 4.73 -8.73
C GLU A 663 40.97 4.43 -7.23
N PHE A 664 41.41 3.23 -6.85
CA PHE A 664 41.54 2.80 -5.46
C PHE A 664 42.92 2.20 -5.24
N ASN A 665 43.65 2.72 -4.25
CA ASN A 665 44.98 2.25 -3.93
C ASN A 665 44.91 1.35 -2.70
N GLU A 666 45.47 0.15 -2.78
CA GLU A 666 45.52 -0.79 -1.66
C GLU A 666 46.84 -1.53 -1.59
N SER A 667 47.21 -1.95 -0.38
CA SER A 667 48.39 -2.79 -0.17
C SER A 667 48.02 -4.27 -0.15
N PHE A 668 48.92 -5.12 -0.62
CA PHE A 668 48.79 -6.57 -0.51
C PHE A 668 50.11 -7.18 -0.05
N THR A 669 50.03 -8.37 0.53
CA THR A 669 51.22 -9.05 1.04
C THR A 669 51.76 -10.06 0.05
N ILE A 670 53.08 -10.25 0.04
CA ILE A 670 53.83 -11.23 -0.75
C ILE A 670 54.58 -12.11 0.26
N PRO A 671 54.04 -13.29 0.62
CA PRO A 671 54.66 -14.14 1.61
C PRO A 671 55.81 -14.92 1.00
N VAL A 672 57.06 -14.64 1.38
CA VAL A 672 58.25 -15.39 0.95
C VAL A 672 58.62 -16.39 2.04
N PHE A 673 58.17 -17.63 1.88
CA PHE A 673 58.36 -18.66 2.91
C PHE A 673 59.72 -19.41 2.81
N GLY A 674 60.41 -19.30 1.66
CA GLY A 674 61.64 -20.04 1.35
C GLY A 674 61.37 -21.26 0.48
N ASN A 675 62.30 -21.60 -0.41
CA ASN A 675 62.16 -22.73 -1.34
C ASN A 675 62.66 -24.05 -0.72
N VAL A 676 62.14 -25.19 -1.18
CA VAL A 676 62.53 -26.54 -0.71
C VAL A 676 63.06 -27.38 -1.88
N ARG A 677 63.88 -26.77 -2.74
CA ARG A 677 64.19 -27.29 -4.08
C ARG A 677 64.83 -28.67 -4.10
N LEU A 678 65.53 -29.09 -3.03
CA LEU A 678 66.20 -30.37 -3.01
C LEU A 678 66.34 -30.88 -1.56
N ILE A 679 65.84 -32.10 -1.32
CA ILE A 679 66.26 -32.92 -0.18
C ILE A 679 67.28 -33.89 -0.76
N GLU A 680 68.52 -33.79 -0.31
CA GLU A 680 69.62 -34.60 -0.81
C GLU A 680 69.99 -35.69 0.19
N ILE A 681 70.25 -36.89 -0.31
CA ILE A 681 70.94 -37.95 0.43
C ILE A 681 72.43 -37.90 0.05
N ALA A 682 73.26 -37.36 0.92
CA ALA A 682 74.66 -37.01 0.59
C ALA A 682 75.59 -38.22 0.34
N SER A 683 75.14 -39.43 0.68
CA SER A 683 75.87 -40.69 0.43
C SER A 683 75.07 -41.57 -0.53
N PRO A 684 75.29 -41.47 -1.85
CA PRO A 684 74.53 -42.24 -2.85
C PRO A 684 74.81 -43.74 -2.78
N TYR A 685 75.94 -44.15 -2.17
CA TYR A 685 76.23 -45.54 -1.85
C TYR A 685 76.82 -45.69 -0.44
N VAL A 686 76.54 -46.83 0.20
CA VAL A 686 77.05 -47.17 1.54
C VAL A 686 77.50 -48.62 1.56
N TYR A 687 78.64 -48.91 2.21
CA TYR A 687 79.12 -50.28 2.41
C TYR A 687 78.51 -50.88 3.68
N ALA A 688 78.07 -52.13 3.61
CA ALA A 688 77.57 -52.86 4.75
C ALA A 688 78.17 -54.27 4.80
N GLU A 689 78.86 -54.61 5.88
CA GLU A 689 79.44 -55.93 6.08
C GLU A 689 78.34 -56.95 6.37
N VAL A 690 78.42 -58.10 5.71
CA VAL A 690 77.52 -59.24 5.95
C VAL A 690 78.14 -60.10 7.06
N LYS A 691 77.68 -59.87 8.29
CA LYS A 691 78.12 -60.59 9.50
C LYS A 691 76.90 -61.08 10.28
N GLY A 692 76.64 -62.38 10.25
CA GLY A 692 75.46 -62.96 10.91
C GLY A 692 74.16 -62.65 10.16
N THR A 693 73.08 -62.34 10.87
CA THR A 693 71.72 -62.19 10.31
C THR A 693 71.31 -60.77 9.96
N ASN A 694 72.07 -59.76 10.39
CA ASN A 694 71.77 -58.35 10.15
C ASN A 694 73.02 -57.46 10.09
N THR A 695 72.85 -56.26 9.55
CA THR A 695 73.85 -55.20 9.53
C THR A 695 73.15 -53.83 9.54
N THR A 696 73.90 -52.74 9.66
CA THR A 696 73.35 -51.38 9.63
C THR A 696 74.02 -50.52 8.58
N PHE A 697 73.27 -49.62 7.96
CA PHE A 697 73.81 -48.56 7.10
C PHE A 697 73.26 -47.20 7.53
N THR A 698 74.05 -46.15 7.33
CA THR A 698 73.69 -44.78 7.69
C THR A 698 73.71 -43.88 6.45
N ILE A 699 72.70 -43.03 6.32
CA ILE A 699 72.60 -42.01 5.28
C ILE A 699 72.40 -40.62 5.90
N ASP A 700 72.85 -39.57 5.23
CA ASP A 700 72.66 -38.19 5.66
C ASP A 700 71.55 -37.54 4.83
N LEU A 701 70.46 -37.13 5.48
CA LEU A 701 69.35 -36.37 4.90
C LEU A 701 69.61 -34.87 5.05
N VAL A 702 69.71 -34.15 3.94
CA VAL A 702 70.05 -32.71 3.90
C VAL A 702 68.93 -31.90 3.26
N ASN A 703 68.50 -30.82 3.92
CA ASN A 703 67.61 -29.81 3.30
C ASN A 703 68.46 -28.73 2.63
N VAL A 704 68.57 -28.75 1.30
CA VAL A 704 69.35 -27.77 0.51
C VAL A 704 68.51 -26.53 0.17
N GLY A 705 67.24 -26.50 0.58
CA GLY A 705 66.34 -25.37 0.41
C GLY A 705 66.60 -24.22 1.39
N SER A 706 66.08 -23.05 1.04
CA SER A 706 66.04 -21.86 1.92
C SER A 706 64.88 -21.86 2.92
N GLY A 707 63.90 -22.75 2.76
CA GLY A 707 62.75 -22.91 3.65
C GLY A 707 62.92 -24.04 4.67
N LYS A 708 62.38 -23.88 5.88
CA LYS A 708 62.29 -24.97 6.88
C LYS A 708 61.24 -26.00 6.47
N ILE A 709 61.48 -27.28 6.71
CA ILE A 709 60.47 -28.34 6.54
C ILE A 709 60.14 -29.00 7.87
N GLU A 710 58.88 -29.39 8.01
CA GLU A 710 58.33 -29.95 9.24
C GLU A 710 57.67 -31.30 8.99
N ASN A 711 57.45 -32.09 10.04
CA ASN A 711 56.86 -33.43 9.95
C ASN A 711 57.54 -34.34 8.91
N VAL A 712 58.86 -34.36 8.93
CA VAL A 712 59.67 -35.15 8.01
C VAL A 712 59.66 -36.62 8.44
N TYR A 713 59.20 -37.50 7.56
CA TYR A 713 59.28 -38.96 7.67
C TYR A 713 60.17 -39.49 6.55
N ALA A 714 61.18 -40.28 6.90
CA ALA A 714 61.99 -41.00 5.93
C ALA A 714 61.61 -42.49 6.00
N ILE A 715 61.21 -43.04 4.86
CA ILE A 715 60.72 -44.41 4.72
C ILE A 715 61.67 -45.16 3.79
N ALA A 716 62.36 -46.18 4.29
CA ALA A 716 63.30 -47.02 3.56
C ALA A 716 62.70 -48.40 3.29
N TYR A 717 62.75 -48.84 2.04
CA TYR A 717 62.42 -50.22 1.67
C TYR A 717 63.36 -50.73 0.59
N SER A 718 63.74 -52.01 0.69
CA SER A 718 64.55 -52.65 -0.35
C SER A 718 63.64 -53.19 -1.44
N THR A 719 64.07 -53.07 -2.69
CA THR A 719 63.43 -53.76 -3.81
C THR A 719 63.98 -55.18 -4.02
N THR A 720 64.91 -55.61 -3.17
CA THR A 720 65.61 -56.89 -3.28
C THR A 720 65.05 -57.91 -2.28
N PRO A 721 64.55 -59.08 -2.71
CA PRO A 721 63.76 -59.98 -1.86
C PRO A 721 64.54 -60.69 -0.75
N TYR A 722 65.88 -60.77 -0.82
CA TYR A 722 66.73 -61.38 0.21
C TYR A 722 67.26 -60.37 1.23
N VAL A 723 66.89 -59.08 1.11
CA VAL A 723 67.24 -58.02 2.06
C VAL A 723 65.97 -57.32 2.52
N VAL A 724 65.74 -57.28 3.82
CA VAL A 724 64.60 -56.58 4.42
C VAL A 724 65.10 -55.43 5.30
N VAL A 725 64.51 -54.26 5.16
CA VAL A 725 64.78 -53.14 6.08
C VAL A 725 63.93 -53.32 7.33
N GLY A 726 64.57 -53.52 8.49
CA GLY A 726 63.87 -53.87 9.73
C GLY A 726 63.20 -52.69 10.45
N ASN A 727 63.79 -51.50 10.36
CA ASN A 727 63.23 -50.25 10.88
C ASN A 727 62.93 -49.28 9.71
N PRO A 728 61.94 -49.59 8.86
CA PRO A 728 61.76 -48.88 7.60
C PRO A 728 61.31 -47.43 7.76
N ILE A 729 60.77 -47.00 8.90
CA ILE A 729 60.25 -45.63 9.07
C ILE A 729 61.02 -44.90 10.17
N ILE A 730 61.55 -43.72 9.86
CA ILE A 730 62.19 -42.80 10.82
C ILE A 730 61.47 -41.44 10.78
N TYR A 731 60.99 -40.99 11.93
CA TYR A 731 60.48 -39.63 12.10
C TYR A 731 61.63 -38.69 12.48
N VAL A 732 61.84 -37.65 11.66
CA VAL A 732 62.94 -36.69 11.78
C VAL A 732 62.49 -35.39 12.46
N GLY A 733 61.19 -35.09 12.44
CA GLY A 733 60.65 -33.85 13.01
C GLY A 733 60.84 -32.66 12.08
N GLU A 734 61.65 -31.68 12.49
CA GLU A 734 61.96 -30.46 11.72
C GLU A 734 63.36 -30.53 11.11
N LEU A 735 63.49 -30.09 9.85
CA LEU A 735 64.76 -29.89 9.17
C LEU A 735 64.88 -28.44 8.68
N LYS A 736 65.76 -27.67 9.36
CA LYS A 736 66.08 -26.28 9.02
C LYS A 736 66.79 -26.16 7.66
N PRO A 737 66.81 -24.96 7.04
CA PRO A 737 67.62 -24.71 5.86
C PRO A 737 69.08 -25.12 6.07
N ASN A 738 69.67 -25.82 5.10
CA ASN A 738 71.01 -26.45 5.17
C ASN A 738 71.21 -27.41 6.35
N GLY A 739 70.13 -27.83 7.02
CA GLY A 739 70.16 -28.78 8.12
C GLY A 739 70.43 -30.20 7.63
N THR A 740 71.27 -30.95 8.36
CA THR A 740 71.59 -32.35 8.10
C THR A 740 71.13 -33.26 9.23
N ARG A 741 70.58 -34.43 8.90
CA ARG A 741 70.17 -35.47 9.86
C ARG A 741 70.66 -36.84 9.40
N LYS A 742 71.36 -37.54 10.31
CA LYS A 742 71.83 -38.91 10.07
C LYS A 742 70.71 -39.90 10.34
N LEU A 743 70.42 -40.76 9.37
CA LEU A 743 69.40 -41.81 9.44
C LEU A 743 70.09 -43.16 9.40
N THR A 744 69.89 -44.00 10.43
CA THR A 744 70.49 -45.33 10.50
C THR A 744 69.43 -46.41 10.39
N TYR A 745 69.60 -47.29 9.42
CA TYR A 745 68.69 -48.38 9.10
C TYR A 745 69.38 -49.73 9.30
N THR A 746 68.60 -50.72 9.73
CA THR A 746 69.03 -52.10 9.92
C THR A 746 68.56 -52.93 8.73
N LEU A 747 69.49 -53.65 8.11
CA LEU A 747 69.23 -54.63 7.06
C LEU A 747 69.23 -56.02 7.67
N PHE A 748 68.20 -56.79 7.38
CA PHE A 748 68.11 -58.20 7.70
C PHE A 748 68.33 -59.02 6.44
N PHE A 749 69.19 -60.02 6.53
CA PHE A 749 69.50 -60.93 5.44
C PHE A 749 68.65 -62.18 5.56
N ASN A 750 67.95 -62.56 4.49
CA ASN A 750 67.19 -63.79 4.47
C ASN A 750 68.16 -64.99 4.28
N PRO A 751 68.23 -65.96 5.23
CA PRO A 751 69.16 -67.08 5.15
C PRO A 751 68.83 -68.06 4.00
N THR A 752 67.61 -68.06 3.46
CA THR A 752 67.26 -68.83 2.26
C THR A 752 67.63 -68.04 1.02
N LEU A 753 68.91 -68.05 0.67
CA LEU A 753 69.35 -67.53 -0.62
C LEU A 753 68.82 -68.44 -1.75
N PRO A 754 68.45 -67.88 -2.91
CA PRO A 754 68.29 -68.68 -4.12
C PRO A 754 69.56 -69.50 -4.35
N GLN A 755 69.46 -70.75 -4.80
CA GLN A 755 70.54 -71.74 -4.86
C GLN A 755 71.83 -71.36 -5.63
N ASN A 756 71.99 -70.12 -6.13
CA ASN A 756 73.22 -69.59 -6.72
C ASN A 756 73.37 -68.05 -6.51
N GLY A 757 72.75 -67.47 -5.48
CA GLY A 757 72.84 -66.03 -5.23
C GLY A 757 74.15 -65.64 -4.50
N PRO A 758 74.96 -64.70 -5.01
CA PRO A 758 76.14 -64.24 -4.30
C PRO A 758 75.73 -63.48 -3.02
N LEU A 759 76.40 -63.78 -1.90
CA LEU A 759 76.27 -63.05 -0.63
C LEU A 759 76.79 -61.60 -0.69
N GLY A 760 77.46 -61.22 -1.79
CA GLY A 760 77.99 -59.88 -2.05
C GLY A 760 77.40 -59.23 -3.29
N GLY A 761 77.35 -57.90 -3.31
CA GLY A 761 76.80 -57.11 -4.44
C GLY A 761 76.06 -55.85 -4.00
N THR A 762 75.51 -55.10 -4.95
CA THR A 762 74.79 -53.85 -4.68
C THR A 762 73.29 -54.09 -4.55
N VAL A 763 72.70 -53.64 -3.44
CA VAL A 763 71.28 -53.72 -3.12
C VAL A 763 70.67 -52.31 -3.18
N PRO A 764 69.73 -52.03 -4.10
CA PRO A 764 69.00 -50.77 -4.11
C PRO A 764 68.00 -50.70 -2.95
N VAL A 765 68.06 -49.60 -2.19
CA VAL A 765 67.08 -49.23 -1.17
C VAL A 765 66.46 -47.90 -1.56
N ILE A 766 65.14 -47.85 -1.66
CA ILE A 766 64.41 -46.62 -1.94
C ILE A 766 64.10 -45.93 -0.62
N ILE A 767 64.48 -44.66 -0.53
CA ILE A 767 64.17 -43.75 0.57
C ILE A 767 63.08 -42.78 0.08
N THR A 768 61.88 -42.95 0.62
CA THR A 768 60.75 -42.04 0.42
C THR A 768 60.70 -41.05 1.58
N VAL A 769 60.83 -39.76 1.29
CA VAL A 769 60.75 -38.66 2.26
C VAL A 769 59.39 -37.98 2.12
N HIS A 770 58.55 -38.11 3.14
CA HIS A 770 57.31 -37.34 3.26
C HIS A 770 57.54 -36.17 4.21
N TYR A 771 57.14 -34.96 3.82
CA TYR A 771 57.34 -33.77 4.66
C TYR A 771 56.26 -32.72 4.42
N ARG A 772 56.13 -31.77 5.35
CA ARG A 772 55.33 -30.55 5.21
C ARG A 772 56.23 -29.39 4.80
N ASP A 773 55.89 -28.74 3.69
CA ASP A 773 56.60 -27.55 3.22
C ASP A 773 56.24 -26.29 4.06
N PRO A 774 56.98 -25.17 3.92
CA PRO A 774 56.70 -23.94 4.68
C PRO A 774 55.29 -23.37 4.52
N GLN A 775 54.60 -23.67 3.40
CA GLN A 775 53.23 -23.23 3.15
C GLN A 775 52.19 -24.17 3.79
N GLY A 776 52.63 -25.28 4.37
CA GLY A 776 51.79 -26.26 5.07
C GLY A 776 51.33 -27.43 4.21
N LEU A 777 51.80 -27.52 2.95
CA LEU A 777 51.42 -28.59 2.03
C LEU A 777 52.29 -29.84 2.26
N MET A 778 51.67 -31.02 2.16
CA MET A 778 52.40 -32.29 2.25
C MET A 778 53.06 -32.61 0.91
N ARG A 779 54.35 -32.93 0.95
CA ARG A 779 55.20 -33.26 -0.19
C ARG A 779 55.83 -34.63 0.00
N THR A 780 56.14 -35.29 -1.11
CA THR A 780 56.78 -36.61 -1.13
C THR A 780 57.91 -36.59 -2.14
N LEU A 781 59.08 -37.09 -1.75
CA LEU A 781 60.24 -37.28 -2.60
C LEU A 781 60.70 -38.74 -2.51
N ASN A 782 61.07 -39.36 -3.62
CA ASN A 782 61.66 -40.70 -3.65
C ASN A 782 63.09 -40.61 -4.18
N GLN A 783 64.04 -41.21 -3.47
CA GLN A 783 65.44 -41.29 -3.89
C GLN A 783 66.00 -42.70 -3.62
N THR A 784 66.74 -43.27 -4.57
CA THR A 784 67.36 -44.59 -4.43
C THR A 784 68.79 -44.46 -3.88
N VAL A 785 69.13 -45.27 -2.88
CA VAL A 785 70.49 -45.42 -2.32
C VAL A 785 71.01 -46.82 -2.63
N ALA A 786 72.26 -46.92 -3.09
CA ALA A 786 72.92 -48.17 -3.42
C ALA A 786 73.71 -48.74 -2.23
N ILE A 787 73.28 -49.88 -1.68
CA ILE A 787 73.98 -50.51 -0.54
C ILE A 787 74.90 -51.61 -1.06
N VAL A 788 76.21 -51.45 -0.90
CA VAL A 788 77.21 -52.44 -1.32
C VAL A 788 77.44 -53.44 -0.17
N LEU A 789 76.96 -54.66 -0.34
CA LEU A 789 77.13 -55.76 0.61
C LEU A 789 78.51 -56.41 0.46
N VAL A 790 79.26 -56.44 1.55
CA VAL A 790 80.61 -56.98 1.63
C VAL A 790 80.61 -58.27 2.47
N PRO A 791 80.82 -59.46 1.87
CA PRO A 791 80.91 -60.71 2.65
C PRO A 791 82.23 -60.79 3.43
N THR A 792 82.20 -61.42 4.61
CA THR A 792 83.31 -61.42 5.59
C THR A 792 84.25 -62.62 5.45
N ILE A 793 85.54 -62.45 5.77
CA ILE A 793 86.58 -63.50 5.81
C ILE A 793 87.13 -63.61 7.25
N ASP A 794 87.25 -64.82 7.80
CA ASP A 794 87.75 -65.06 9.17
C ASP A 794 88.80 -66.20 9.16
N LEU A 795 90.09 -65.86 9.10
CA LEU A 795 91.19 -66.83 9.04
C LEU A 795 91.75 -67.15 10.44
N LYS A 796 91.85 -68.45 10.77
CA LYS A 796 92.39 -68.95 12.03
C LYS A 796 93.46 -70.03 11.85
N VAL A 797 94.54 -69.92 12.61
CA VAL A 797 95.62 -70.92 12.68
C VAL A 797 95.30 -71.95 13.77
N LEU A 798 95.40 -73.23 13.46
CA LEU A 798 95.08 -74.39 14.30
C LEU A 798 96.21 -75.43 14.22
N ASP A 799 96.30 -76.33 15.21
CA ASP A 799 97.18 -77.52 15.22
C ASP A 799 98.67 -77.30 14.84
N VAL A 800 99.32 -76.31 15.47
CA VAL A 800 100.72 -75.96 15.17
C VAL A 800 101.73 -76.90 15.86
N SER A 801 102.73 -77.35 15.10
CA SER A 801 103.86 -78.19 15.53
C SER A 801 105.18 -77.68 14.93
N TYR A 802 106.33 -78.04 15.53
CA TYR A 802 107.64 -77.63 15.03
C TYR A 802 108.74 -78.70 15.22
N GLU A 803 109.69 -78.78 14.29
CA GLU A 803 110.81 -79.73 14.28
C GLU A 803 112.14 -79.03 13.94
N VAL A 804 113.23 -79.35 14.66
CA VAL A 804 114.56 -78.77 14.41
C VAL A 804 115.29 -79.57 13.34
N THR A 805 115.71 -78.91 12.26
CA THR A 805 116.41 -79.49 11.12
C THR A 805 117.83 -78.93 11.00
N GLU A 806 118.71 -79.57 10.21
CA GLU A 806 120.09 -79.06 10.00
C GLU A 806 120.14 -77.64 9.39
N SER A 807 119.06 -77.25 8.68
CA SER A 807 118.89 -75.96 8.03
C SER A 807 118.10 -74.91 8.86
N GLY A 808 117.44 -75.29 9.95
CA GLY A 808 116.64 -74.37 10.78
C GLY A 808 115.56 -75.06 11.61
N ILE A 809 114.36 -74.48 11.64
CA ILE A 809 113.15 -75.03 12.29
C ILE A 809 112.05 -75.14 11.24
N ARG A 810 111.44 -76.32 11.10
CA ARG A 810 110.23 -76.52 10.29
C ARG A 810 109.00 -76.31 11.18
N VAL A 811 108.08 -75.41 10.79
CA VAL A 811 106.81 -75.15 11.47
C VAL A 811 105.65 -75.62 10.61
N SER A 812 104.79 -76.48 11.13
CA SER A 812 103.61 -77.00 10.41
C SER A 812 102.31 -76.75 11.18
N GLY A 813 101.19 -76.54 10.50
CA GLY A 813 99.88 -76.31 11.12
C GLY A 813 98.73 -76.28 10.11
N ILE A 814 97.54 -75.90 10.56
CA ILE A 814 96.33 -75.78 9.73
C ILE A 814 95.86 -74.31 9.73
N LEU A 815 95.46 -73.80 8.57
CA LEU A 815 94.82 -72.50 8.39
C LEU A 815 93.38 -72.71 7.92
N ALA A 816 92.40 -72.28 8.70
CA ALA A 816 90.97 -72.44 8.42
C ALA A 816 90.28 -71.10 8.16
N ASN A 817 89.39 -71.05 7.16
CA ASN A 817 88.54 -69.88 6.89
C ASN A 817 87.13 -70.13 7.44
N LEU A 818 86.76 -69.45 8.51
CA LEU A 818 85.44 -69.50 9.13
C LEU A 818 84.49 -68.39 8.64
N GLY A 819 84.92 -67.58 7.67
CA GLY A 819 84.11 -66.51 7.07
C GLY A 819 83.14 -67.02 6.01
N ALA A 820 82.39 -66.08 5.42
CA ALA A 820 81.41 -66.32 4.36
C ALA A 820 81.94 -66.01 2.93
N ALA A 821 83.18 -65.53 2.80
CA ALA A 821 83.85 -65.28 1.53
C ALA A 821 85.18 -66.02 1.41
N ILE A 822 85.59 -66.30 0.17
CA ILE A 822 86.88 -66.90 -0.16
C ILE A 822 87.99 -65.93 0.24
N ALA A 823 88.96 -66.40 1.01
CA ALA A 823 90.21 -65.68 1.23
C ALA A 823 91.12 -65.98 0.05
N ARG A 824 91.36 -64.98 -0.81
CA ARG A 824 92.14 -65.19 -2.04
C ARG A 824 93.62 -64.93 -1.81
N ASN A 825 94.49 -65.65 -2.52
CA ASN A 825 95.93 -65.50 -2.46
C ASN A 825 96.45 -65.44 -1.02
N VAL A 826 96.07 -66.43 -0.21
CA VAL A 826 96.50 -66.45 1.18
C VAL A 826 98.00 -66.75 1.23
N GLU A 827 98.75 -65.81 1.76
CA GLU A 827 100.18 -65.88 2.02
C GLU A 827 100.40 -65.99 3.52
N LEU A 828 101.26 -66.92 3.92
CA LEU A 828 101.60 -67.15 5.31
C LEU A 828 103.09 -66.90 5.50
N GLU A 829 103.42 -65.92 6.31
CA GLU A 829 104.78 -65.71 6.80
C GLU A 829 104.86 -66.13 8.26
N VAL A 830 105.85 -66.97 8.57
CA VAL A 830 106.06 -67.54 9.90
C VAL A 830 107.37 -66.99 10.44
N TYR A 831 107.29 -66.26 11.54
CA TYR A 831 108.42 -65.65 12.23
C TYR A 831 108.80 -66.49 13.45
N VAL A 832 110.06 -66.88 13.54
CA VAL A 832 110.66 -67.53 14.72
C VAL A 832 111.91 -66.75 15.11
N GLY A 833 111.83 -66.00 16.22
CA GLY A 833 112.89 -65.06 16.62
C GLY A 833 113.08 -63.94 15.59
N ASN A 834 114.30 -63.81 15.04
CA ASN A 834 114.65 -62.81 14.03
C ASN A 834 114.64 -63.35 12.58
N ALA A 835 114.29 -64.61 12.39
CA ALA A 835 114.18 -65.22 11.06
C ALA A 835 112.71 -65.45 10.70
N SER A 836 112.40 -65.36 9.41
CA SER A 836 111.10 -65.72 8.88
C SER A 836 111.22 -66.76 7.78
N GLY A 837 110.16 -67.54 7.63
CA GLY A 837 109.93 -68.40 6.48
C GLY A 837 108.59 -68.04 5.85
N TYR A 838 108.45 -68.29 4.56
CA TYR A 838 107.28 -67.91 3.78
C TYR A 838 106.66 -69.13 3.10
N SER A 839 105.33 -69.16 3.02
CA SER A 839 104.58 -70.10 2.20
C SER A 839 103.35 -69.43 1.57
N LEU A 840 103.17 -69.65 0.27
CA LEU A 840 101.93 -69.34 -0.42
C LEU A 840 100.96 -70.50 -0.21
N ILE A 841 99.83 -70.22 0.45
CA ILE A 841 98.78 -71.21 0.74
C ILE A 841 97.78 -71.29 -0.43
N GLY A 842 97.49 -70.15 -1.08
CA GLY A 842 96.52 -70.05 -2.17
C GLY A 842 95.12 -69.66 -1.67
N ASP A 843 94.09 -69.90 -2.48
CA ASP A 843 92.71 -69.52 -2.13
C ASP A 843 92.13 -70.50 -1.09
N ILE A 844 91.63 -69.97 0.03
CA ILE A 844 90.94 -70.77 1.07
C ILE A 844 89.45 -70.45 1.01
N ASP A 845 88.66 -71.42 0.54
CA ASP A 845 87.20 -71.33 0.44
C ASP A 845 86.54 -71.21 1.83
N PRO A 846 85.36 -70.57 1.94
CA PRO A 846 84.57 -70.53 3.16
C PRO A 846 84.38 -71.91 3.79
N SER A 847 84.53 -72.02 5.11
CA SER A 847 84.38 -73.26 5.87
C SER A 847 85.35 -74.39 5.47
N THR A 848 86.46 -74.06 4.79
CA THR A 848 87.52 -75.02 4.46
C THR A 848 88.80 -74.76 5.26
N GLN A 849 89.71 -75.74 5.22
CA GLN A 849 91.00 -75.67 5.92
C GLN A 849 92.13 -76.17 5.01
N MET A 850 93.31 -75.57 5.15
CA MET A 850 94.53 -75.97 4.44
C MET A 850 95.68 -76.16 5.42
N SER A 851 96.42 -77.27 5.29
CA SER A 851 97.65 -77.48 6.05
C SER A 851 98.82 -76.72 5.44
N PHE A 852 99.69 -76.17 6.26
CA PHE A 852 100.94 -75.53 5.85
C PHE A 852 102.14 -76.16 6.53
N SER A 853 103.31 -76.06 5.89
CA SER A 853 104.60 -76.38 6.49
C SER A 853 105.63 -75.41 5.96
N VAL A 854 106.29 -74.67 6.85
CA VAL A 854 107.21 -73.58 6.52
C VAL A 854 108.56 -73.84 7.19
N ASP A 855 109.62 -73.89 6.39
CA ASP A 855 110.98 -73.95 6.89
C ASP A 855 111.50 -72.55 7.21
N VAL A 856 111.86 -72.32 8.47
CA VAL A 856 112.41 -71.06 8.97
C VAL A 856 113.90 -71.27 9.27
N PRO A 857 114.83 -70.62 8.57
CA PRO A 857 116.28 -70.79 8.74
C PRO A 857 116.79 -70.10 10.02
N PHE A 858 116.21 -70.44 11.17
CA PHE A 858 116.55 -69.90 12.47
C PHE A 858 117.56 -70.81 13.19
N LYS A 859 118.65 -70.22 13.70
CA LYS A 859 119.63 -70.88 14.55
C LYS A 859 119.78 -70.08 15.84
N GLY A 860 119.09 -70.51 16.89
CA GLY A 860 119.05 -69.85 18.20
C GLY A 860 117.95 -70.40 19.09
N ASN A 861 117.73 -69.77 20.24
CA ASN A 861 116.57 -70.05 21.09
C ASN A 861 115.48 -69.02 20.81
N ALA A 862 114.27 -69.49 20.50
CA ALA A 862 113.07 -68.68 20.39
C ALA A 862 112.01 -69.22 21.35
N SER A 863 111.19 -68.33 21.91
CA SER A 863 110.09 -68.65 22.83
C SER A 863 108.71 -68.61 22.18
N GLU A 864 108.60 -68.09 20.96
CA GLU A 864 107.34 -67.92 20.23
C GLU A 864 107.49 -67.97 18.70
N ILE A 865 106.37 -68.24 18.04
CA ILE A 865 106.16 -68.30 16.60
C ILE A 865 105.04 -67.31 16.26
N THR A 866 105.29 -66.35 15.38
CA THR A 866 104.25 -65.43 14.88
C THR A 866 103.90 -65.75 13.44
N PHE A 867 102.61 -65.95 13.17
CA PHE A 867 102.01 -66.11 11.85
C PHE A 867 101.46 -64.76 11.38
N GLU A 868 101.93 -64.29 10.24
CA GLU A 868 101.34 -63.19 9.50
C GLU A 868 100.66 -63.74 8.26
N ILE A 869 99.33 -63.66 8.24
CA ILE A 869 98.47 -64.16 7.16
C ILE A 869 98.05 -62.96 6.33
N ARG A 870 98.53 -62.86 5.09
CA ARG A 870 98.09 -61.85 4.13
C ARG A 870 97.12 -62.49 3.14
N TYR A 871 96.03 -61.82 2.80
CA TYR A 871 95.03 -62.32 1.87
C TYR A 871 94.33 -61.18 1.13
N ARG A 872 93.66 -61.49 0.03
CA ARG A 872 92.77 -60.58 -0.69
C ARG A 872 91.31 -60.93 -0.44
N ASP A 873 90.49 -59.91 -0.20
CA ASP A 873 89.06 -60.07 0.01
C ASP A 873 88.24 -60.20 -1.30
N TYR A 874 86.91 -60.22 -1.18
CA TYR A 874 85.98 -60.33 -2.32
C TYR A 874 86.15 -59.21 -3.36
N PHE A 875 86.65 -58.04 -2.94
CA PHE A 875 86.93 -56.89 -3.80
C PHE A 875 88.41 -56.77 -4.16
N TYR A 876 89.20 -57.82 -3.94
CA TYR A 876 90.65 -57.85 -4.12
C TYR A 876 91.43 -56.85 -3.24
N SER A 877 90.84 -56.35 -2.14
CA SER A 877 91.54 -55.53 -1.18
C SER A 877 92.48 -56.39 -0.34
N GLU A 878 93.74 -55.96 -0.19
CA GLU A 878 94.75 -56.68 0.58
C GLU A 878 94.53 -56.47 2.09
N LYS A 879 94.54 -57.56 2.86
CA LYS A 879 94.35 -57.59 4.30
C LYS A 879 95.45 -58.46 4.93
N ALA A 880 95.82 -58.14 6.17
CA ALA A 880 96.83 -58.89 6.94
C ALA A 880 96.32 -59.16 8.36
N VAL A 881 96.53 -60.39 8.85
CA VAL A 881 96.14 -60.84 10.20
C VAL A 881 97.34 -61.50 10.86
N LYS A 882 97.71 -61.06 12.06
CA LYS A 882 98.82 -61.63 12.84
C LYS A 882 98.32 -62.51 14.00
N ARG A 883 98.99 -63.65 14.25
CA ARG A 883 98.70 -64.59 15.35
C ARG A 883 100.01 -65.14 15.93
N THR A 884 100.13 -65.26 17.26
CA THR A 884 101.40 -65.69 17.90
C THR A 884 101.16 -66.87 18.85
N ILE A 885 102.09 -67.85 18.87
CA ILE A 885 102.01 -69.13 19.63
C ILE A 885 103.39 -69.48 20.27
N PRO A 886 103.52 -69.97 21.52
CA PRO A 886 104.80 -70.24 22.23
C PRO A 886 105.58 -71.57 21.89
N MET A 887 106.92 -71.67 22.12
CA MET A 887 107.83 -72.85 21.80
C MET A 887 109.16 -73.04 22.66
N THR A 888 109.95 -74.16 22.58
CA THR A 888 111.25 -74.47 23.35
C THR A 888 112.26 -75.53 22.71
N ILE A 889 113.63 -75.40 22.75
CA ILE A 889 114.70 -76.29 22.09
C ILE A 889 115.99 -76.61 22.97
N VAL A 890 116.70 -77.79 22.85
CA VAL A 890 117.97 -78.24 23.57
C VAL A 890 118.98 -79.06 22.66
N GLY A 891 120.34 -78.94 22.77
CA GLY A 891 121.38 -79.55 21.87
C GLY A 891 122.35 -80.64 22.43
N ILE A 892 123.20 -81.33 21.61
CA ILE A 892 123.98 -82.57 21.99
C ILE A 892 125.48 -82.65 21.47
N SER A 893 126.40 -83.29 22.24
CA SER A 893 127.87 -83.58 22.01
C SER A 893 128.22 -85.07 21.69
N ARG A 894 129.46 -85.37 21.20
CA ARG A 894 130.03 -86.70 20.76
C ARG A 894 130.54 -87.65 21.89
N THR A 895 130.44 -88.99 21.73
CA THR A 895 131.49 -90.04 21.37
C THR A 895 131.30 -91.46 22.00
N VAL A 896 131.44 -92.52 21.16
CA VAL A 896 131.95 -93.95 21.29
C VAL A 896 131.34 -95.03 22.26
N THR A 897 131.33 -96.27 21.73
CA THR A 897 130.73 -97.61 22.03
C THR A 897 131.30 -98.49 23.18
N THR A 898 130.48 -99.41 23.75
CA THR A 898 130.83 -100.77 24.31
C THR A 898 129.54 -101.64 24.60
N PRO A 899 129.55 -102.96 24.94
CA PRO A 899 128.73 -104.01 24.28
C PRO A 899 127.74 -104.86 25.16
N THR A 900 126.84 -105.61 24.47
CA THR A 900 126.02 -106.84 24.74
C THR A 900 125.70 -107.40 26.14
N VAL A 901 124.44 -107.87 26.38
CA VAL A 901 123.98 -109.28 26.58
C VAL A 901 122.42 -109.39 26.60
N GLN A 902 121.89 -110.50 26.04
CA GLN A 902 120.49 -111.00 25.85
C GLN A 902 119.74 -111.32 27.16
N GLN A 903 118.40 -111.45 27.28
CA GLN A 903 117.41 -112.41 26.70
C GLN A 903 116.08 -112.27 27.52
N PRO A 904 114.93 -112.96 27.26
CA PRO A 904 114.10 -113.16 26.07
C PRO A 904 112.61 -112.70 26.22
N ALA A 905 111.89 -112.81 25.09
CA ALA A 905 110.51 -112.42 24.76
C ALA A 905 109.37 -113.39 25.22
N PRO A 906 108.10 -113.03 24.93
CA PRO A 906 107.25 -113.79 23.99
C PRO A 906 106.62 -112.86 22.93
N ILE A 907 106.91 -112.97 21.63
CA ILE A 907 106.35 -113.85 20.57
C ILE A 907 104.83 -113.68 20.34
N ASP A 908 104.50 -112.99 19.23
CA ASP A 908 103.20 -113.01 18.56
C ASP A 908 103.22 -114.03 17.40
N ILE A 909 102.53 -115.15 17.60
CA ILE A 909 102.59 -116.40 16.82
C ILE A 909 101.88 -116.29 15.45
N TYR A 910 101.07 -115.27 15.20
CA TYR A 910 100.30 -115.16 13.94
C TYR A 910 101.10 -114.60 12.74
N ARG A 911 102.15 -113.79 12.97
CA ARG A 911 102.99 -113.22 11.90
C ARG A 911 104.03 -114.21 11.33
N ILE A 912 104.44 -115.22 12.10
CA ILE A 912 105.40 -116.25 11.65
C ILE A 912 104.69 -117.35 10.83
N ALA A 913 103.46 -117.71 11.18
CA ALA A 913 102.68 -118.68 10.42
C ALA A 913 102.39 -118.22 8.98
N VAL A 914 102.11 -116.92 8.76
CA VAL A 914 101.85 -116.36 7.42
C VAL A 914 103.13 -116.23 6.58
N ILE A 915 104.27 -115.90 7.19
CA ILE A 915 105.57 -115.80 6.48
C ILE A 915 106.12 -117.20 6.11
N ILE A 916 105.91 -118.22 6.97
CA ILE A 916 106.29 -119.61 6.67
C ILE A 916 105.37 -120.21 5.61
N LEU A 917 104.06 -119.91 5.59
CA LEU A 917 103.14 -120.39 4.55
C LEU A 917 103.45 -119.78 3.18
N VAL A 918 103.78 -118.48 3.12
CA VAL A 918 104.17 -117.79 1.88
C VAL A 918 105.58 -118.20 1.42
N GLY A 919 106.52 -118.45 2.34
CA GLY A 919 107.86 -118.95 2.02
C GLY A 919 107.88 -120.41 1.55
N ALA A 920 107.10 -121.29 2.17
CA ALA A 920 106.95 -122.69 1.77
C ALA A 920 106.19 -122.83 0.43
N PHE A 921 105.22 -121.94 0.17
CA PHE A 921 104.54 -121.84 -1.13
C PHE A 921 105.50 -121.42 -2.26
N LEU A 922 106.35 -120.41 -2.03
CA LEU A 922 107.32 -119.96 -3.03
C LEU A 922 108.49 -120.96 -3.24
N ALA A 923 108.93 -121.65 -2.18
CA ALA A 923 109.97 -122.69 -2.29
C ALA A 923 109.46 -123.98 -2.96
N SER A 924 108.21 -124.39 -2.70
CA SER A 924 107.60 -125.52 -3.38
C SER A 924 107.34 -125.23 -4.86
N ILE A 925 106.94 -124.01 -5.23
CA ILE A 925 106.86 -123.57 -6.64
C ILE A 925 108.25 -123.58 -7.32
N ALA A 926 109.32 -123.13 -6.65
CA ALA A 926 110.67 -123.17 -7.21
C ALA A 926 111.22 -124.60 -7.37
N ILE A 927 110.89 -125.53 -6.48
CA ILE A 927 111.30 -126.95 -6.56
C ILE A 927 110.43 -127.72 -7.56
N ILE A 928 109.15 -127.39 -7.68
CA ILE A 928 108.25 -127.92 -8.73
C ILE A 928 108.68 -127.41 -10.11
N LEU A 929 109.03 -126.12 -10.28
CA LEU A 929 109.60 -125.62 -11.54
C LEU A 929 110.95 -126.28 -11.88
N ARG A 930 111.84 -126.47 -10.89
CA ARG A 930 113.16 -127.09 -11.12
C ARG A 930 113.08 -128.59 -11.41
N SER A 931 112.09 -129.30 -10.85
CA SER A 931 111.87 -130.73 -11.12
C SER A 931 110.99 -130.98 -12.35
N TYR A 932 110.12 -130.03 -12.74
CA TYR A 932 109.32 -130.08 -13.97
C TYR A 932 110.16 -129.80 -15.23
N ILE A 933 111.16 -128.90 -15.16
CA ILE A 933 112.09 -128.64 -16.28
C ILE A 933 113.11 -129.79 -16.46
N LYS A 934 113.38 -130.61 -15.43
CA LYS A 934 114.41 -131.68 -15.47
C LYS A 934 113.88 -133.09 -15.78
N ARG A 935 112.57 -133.30 -15.98
CA ARG A 935 112.01 -134.66 -16.19
C ARG A 935 110.97 -134.83 -17.31
N ARG A 936 110.85 -133.85 -18.22
CA ARG A 936 110.12 -133.97 -19.51
C ARG A 936 110.39 -132.72 -20.38
N TRP A 937 111.63 -132.42 -20.74
CA TRP A 937 112.36 -133.20 -21.73
C TRP A 937 113.46 -134.07 -21.14
N GLY A 938 113.26 -135.38 -21.27
CA GLY A 938 114.36 -136.33 -21.40
C GLY A 938 114.73 -136.41 -22.88
N THR A 939 115.80 -135.70 -23.21
CA THR A 939 116.98 -136.11 -23.98
C THR A 939 118.12 -135.21 -23.53
#